data_AF-A0A821TKA7-F1
#
_entry.id   AF-A0A821TKA7-F1
#
_cell.length_a   1.000
_cell.length_b   1.000
_cell.length_c   1.000
_cell.angle_alpha   90.00
_cell.angle_beta   90.00
_cell.angle_gamma   90.00
#
_symmetry.space_group_name_H-M   'P 1'
#
loop_
_entity.id
_entity.type
_entity.pdbx_description
1 polymer ?
#
loop_
_entity_poly.entity_id
_entity_poly.type
_entity_poly.pdbx_seq_one_letter_code
_entity_poly.pdbx_strand_id
1 'polypeptide(L)'
;MPAADSTFRVEYAKSDRSKCKSCQSTIEKDTFRFAIMVQSPKFDGKVPTWYHTDCFFKKVKLIDVKIIKGFDDLRWEDQDTIRNIIQENSKILSNENDSNNTFSVQYAKSNRSTCHGCHISIDKDTLRLSRKNYTSRRARRYGPTDEWYHVNCFNQMKKDLGFFGTAESFFGFVDLNDEDQVELKEKFGTSTSSKRKRKGEVMNNESTKAKQAKVEDTSSETSNEQEETRLKKEQCELLWAYKDELRKEIPNSVLKELLEFNAQKSVSGESNLIDAVTDCMAFGALEPCPECNGCLVFNYTNYRCTGNITEWTKCSYSTKLPQRRSFEIPDKIKENYDILPDYDPKLPLNGYSVALLGRLSKRIRTLQKQIEQLGGTIATTIDKTVDVIISTQDEVQKGNKKIQDAQTCEIHIVPEQFLDDILNDRPSIVMEKLKISTWGILPHIRKQQAYEKKKTRQKSSTTFKSVARLKQFTPEKVTMKLKDGAAVDPDSGKFQSVQALQFSNPIGRTGTTFGGKKIDEYDDQSEVIDAFHRIFFDKTGNQWIDRETFKKMPNKHYPLEIDYGQHGDNDQIQKILNDPNAKNHSSLPQSVQDLIRLIFNVETMEETLLSFEIDLRKMPLGKLSRNQLNMAYQVLTELQTLITSGSTKKTSIIDATNRFYTLIPHNFGLSKPKLLDNIDLIQSKTQMIDNLLEIEIAYSMLKGSIDEKDEHPIDVHYKKLKCIIEPIDKNTEEFKQIEQYMINTHASTHNTYTLKLKELFKIIREGEDDRFRKWEKIENHQLLWHGSRITNFAGILSQGLRIAPPEAPM
;
A
#
# COMPACT_ATOMS: atom_id res chain seq x y z
N MET A 1 10.86 4.94 -10.06
CA MET A 1 9.83 5.65 -9.25
C MET A 1 8.58 4.76 -9.17
N PRO A 2 7.93 4.60 -8.01
CA PRO A 2 6.64 3.89 -7.96
C PRO A 2 5.62 4.70 -8.78
N ALA A 3 4.83 4.02 -9.61
CA ALA A 3 3.79 4.63 -10.43
C ALA A 3 2.96 5.61 -9.60
N ALA A 4 2.80 6.83 -10.12
CA ALA A 4 1.89 7.82 -9.55
C ALA A 4 0.53 7.15 -9.32
N ASP A 5 -0.04 7.39 -8.15
CA ASP A 5 -1.24 6.74 -7.65
C ASP A 5 -2.45 7.18 -8.51
N SER A 6 -2.59 6.51 -9.65
CA SER A 6 -3.49 6.82 -10.77
C SER A 6 -4.90 7.10 -10.28
N THR A 7 -5.45 8.26 -10.64
CA THR A 7 -6.78 8.71 -10.20
C THR A 7 -7.89 7.80 -10.71
N PHE A 8 -7.68 7.15 -11.86
CA PHE A 8 -8.67 6.32 -12.55
C PHE A 8 -8.14 4.89 -12.74
N ARG A 9 -9.07 3.93 -12.73
CA ARG A 9 -8.80 2.51 -12.95
C ARG A 9 -9.86 1.90 -13.85
N VAL A 10 -9.50 0.95 -14.70
CA VAL A 10 -10.42 0.14 -15.50
C VAL A 10 -10.10 -1.34 -15.31
N GLU A 11 -11.15 -2.19 -15.29
CA GLU A 11 -11.01 -3.64 -15.29
C GLU A 11 -12.33 -4.32 -15.72
N TYR A 12 -12.26 -5.60 -16.07
CA TYR A 12 -13.43 -6.46 -16.15
C TYR A 12 -14.00 -6.74 -14.76
N ALA A 13 -15.32 -6.64 -14.61
CA ALA A 13 -16.01 -6.95 -13.38
C ALA A 13 -15.88 -8.43 -13.02
N LYS A 14 -15.15 -8.75 -11.95
CA LYS A 14 -14.93 -10.14 -11.50
C LYS A 14 -16.20 -10.84 -10.98
N SER A 15 -17.23 -10.07 -10.66
CA SER A 15 -18.52 -10.55 -10.13
C SER A 15 -19.58 -9.47 -10.32
N ASP A 16 -20.84 -9.88 -10.26
CA ASP A 16 -22.05 -9.04 -10.22
C ASP A 16 -22.29 -8.32 -8.87
N ARG A 17 -21.35 -8.37 -7.91
CA ARG A 17 -21.52 -7.73 -6.59
C ARG A 17 -21.30 -6.22 -6.59
N SER A 18 -20.74 -5.65 -7.66
CA SER A 18 -20.47 -4.22 -7.75
C SER A 18 -21.69 -3.44 -8.24
N LYS A 19 -21.96 -2.29 -7.62
CA LYS A 19 -23.00 -1.36 -8.06
C LYS A 19 -22.37 -0.09 -8.61
N CYS A 20 -22.91 0.42 -9.71
CA CYS A 20 -22.49 1.69 -10.30
C CYS A 20 -22.87 2.83 -9.36
N LYS A 21 -21.91 3.68 -8.97
CA LYS A 21 -22.20 4.79 -8.04
C LYS A 21 -23.05 5.90 -8.66
N SER A 22 -23.17 5.96 -9.98
CA SER A 22 -24.02 6.95 -10.65
C SER A 22 -25.48 6.51 -10.72
N CYS A 23 -25.77 5.36 -11.33
CA CYS A 23 -27.15 4.88 -11.52
C CYS A 23 -27.64 3.90 -10.44
N GLN A 24 -26.76 3.48 -9.51
CA GLN A 24 -27.03 2.47 -8.47
C GLN A 24 -27.36 1.05 -8.96
N SER A 25 -27.48 0.84 -10.27
CA SER A 25 -27.66 -0.49 -10.86
C SER A 25 -26.41 -1.36 -10.71
N THR A 26 -26.65 -2.68 -10.70
CA THR A 26 -25.60 -3.70 -10.66
C THR A 26 -24.76 -3.68 -11.95
N ILE A 27 -23.45 -3.83 -11.80
CA ILE A 27 -22.51 -4.00 -12.91
C ILE A 27 -22.31 -5.51 -13.11
N GLU A 28 -22.66 -6.01 -14.28
CA GLU A 28 -22.62 -7.44 -14.62
C GLU A 28 -21.20 -8.00 -14.67
N LYS A 29 -21.05 -9.30 -14.38
CA LYS A 29 -19.76 -10.00 -14.46
C LYS A 29 -19.22 -9.94 -15.90
N ASP A 30 -17.90 -9.83 -16.03
CA ASP A 30 -17.16 -9.79 -17.29
C ASP A 30 -17.47 -8.56 -18.18
N THR A 31 -18.14 -7.54 -17.64
CA THR A 31 -18.27 -6.22 -18.28
C THR A 31 -17.21 -5.23 -17.79
N PHE A 32 -16.81 -4.27 -18.63
CA PHE A 32 -15.87 -3.22 -18.21
C PHE A 32 -16.51 -2.28 -17.22
N ARG A 33 -15.75 -1.97 -16.17
CA ARG A 33 -16.11 -0.94 -15.20
C ARG A 33 -14.95 0.00 -14.97
N PHE A 34 -15.29 1.27 -14.82
CA PHE A 34 -14.35 2.32 -14.49
C PHE A 34 -14.45 2.66 -13.01
N ALA A 35 -13.31 2.94 -12.39
CA ALA A 35 -13.24 3.37 -11.01
C ALA A 35 -12.56 4.72 -10.87
N ILE A 36 -13.12 5.54 -9.98
CA ILE A 36 -12.45 6.70 -9.41
C ILE A 36 -11.85 6.26 -8.08
N MET A 37 -10.54 6.44 -7.91
CA MET A 37 -9.82 6.06 -6.70
C MET A 37 -10.01 7.13 -5.61
N VAL A 38 -10.82 6.83 -4.58
CA VAL A 38 -11.15 7.74 -3.48
C VAL A 38 -10.48 7.30 -2.18
N GLN A 39 -10.12 8.22 -1.29
CA GLN A 39 -9.53 7.86 0.01
C GLN A 39 -10.55 7.08 0.85
N SER A 40 -10.14 5.93 1.38
CA SER A 40 -10.96 5.14 2.31
C SER A 40 -11.15 5.88 3.63
N PRO A 41 -12.37 5.93 4.19
CA PRO A 41 -12.60 6.46 5.53
C PRO A 41 -12.19 5.49 6.63
N LYS A 42 -11.97 4.20 6.31
CA LYS A 42 -11.71 3.13 7.29
C LYS A 42 -10.24 2.77 7.47
N PHE A 43 -9.41 3.05 6.47
CA PHE A 43 -7.99 2.70 6.50
C PHE A 43 -7.19 3.65 5.60
N ASP A 44 -5.88 3.67 5.80
CA ASP A 44 -4.99 4.55 5.07
C ASP A 44 -4.64 3.99 3.67
N GLY A 45 -5.58 4.16 2.74
CA GLY A 45 -5.44 3.77 1.34
C GLY A 45 -6.61 4.24 0.48
N LYS A 46 -6.43 4.20 -0.85
CA LYS A 46 -7.51 4.51 -1.79
C LYS A 46 -8.34 3.26 -2.10
N VAL A 47 -9.66 3.44 -2.22
CA VAL A 47 -10.61 2.41 -2.64
C VAL A 47 -11.25 2.80 -3.96
N PRO A 48 -11.52 1.82 -4.85
CA PRO A 48 -12.19 2.09 -6.12
C PRO A 48 -13.68 2.34 -5.90
N THR A 49 -14.19 3.43 -6.46
CA THR A 49 -15.64 3.66 -6.62
C THR A 49 -16.02 3.33 -8.06
N TRP A 50 -16.79 2.26 -8.27
CA TRP A 50 -17.10 1.71 -9.59
C TRP A 50 -18.26 2.41 -10.30
N TYR A 51 -18.17 2.50 -11.62
CA TYR A 51 -19.12 3.10 -12.56
C TYR A 51 -19.21 2.24 -13.83
N HIS A 52 -20.38 2.22 -14.47
CA HIS A 52 -20.49 1.79 -15.88
C HIS A 52 -19.70 2.74 -16.80
N THR A 53 -19.29 2.26 -17.97
CA THR A 53 -18.59 3.04 -19.00
C THR A 53 -19.29 4.36 -19.29
N ASP A 54 -20.57 4.34 -19.68
CA ASP A 54 -21.31 5.55 -20.01
C ASP A 54 -21.50 6.48 -18.80
N CYS A 55 -21.72 5.89 -17.62
CA CYS A 55 -21.89 6.64 -16.39
C CYS A 55 -20.60 7.36 -15.97
N PHE A 56 -19.45 6.77 -16.28
CA PHE A 56 -18.15 7.34 -15.99
C PHE A 56 -17.84 8.51 -16.92
N PHE A 57 -17.97 8.31 -18.24
CA PHE A 57 -17.68 9.34 -19.24
C PHE A 57 -18.68 10.52 -19.23
N LYS A 58 -19.89 10.32 -18.68
CA LYS A 58 -20.81 11.44 -18.35
C LYS A 58 -20.27 12.37 -17.26
N LYS A 59 -19.41 11.87 -16.36
CA LYS A 59 -18.88 12.63 -15.21
C LYS A 59 -17.43 13.07 -15.39
N VAL A 60 -16.64 12.31 -16.15
CA VAL A 60 -15.20 12.50 -16.28
C VAL A 60 -14.86 12.56 -17.76
N LYS A 61 -14.38 13.72 -18.22
CA LYS A 61 -13.77 13.86 -19.55
C LYS A 61 -12.26 13.57 -19.40
N LEU A 62 -11.80 12.49 -20.02
CA LEU A 62 -10.38 12.12 -20.04
C LEU A 62 -9.71 12.59 -21.33
N ILE A 63 -8.45 12.98 -21.24
CA ILE A 63 -7.65 13.49 -22.37
C ILE A 63 -6.65 12.44 -22.86
N ASP A 64 -6.22 11.52 -21.99
CA ASP A 64 -5.21 10.52 -22.29
C ASP A 64 -5.61 9.17 -21.66
N VAL A 65 -5.25 8.06 -22.30
CA VAL A 65 -5.40 6.69 -21.76
C VAL A 65 -4.37 6.39 -20.68
N LYS A 66 -3.19 7.04 -20.71
CA LYS A 66 -2.07 6.78 -19.78
C LYS A 66 -2.40 7.04 -18.30
N ILE A 67 -3.43 7.84 -18.03
CA ILE A 67 -3.89 8.14 -16.66
C ILE A 67 -4.84 7.07 -16.09
N ILE A 68 -5.25 6.09 -16.91
CA ILE A 68 -6.15 5.00 -16.55
C ILE A 68 -5.32 3.77 -16.23
N LYS A 69 -5.32 3.36 -14.96
CA LYS A 69 -4.65 2.12 -14.56
C LYS A 69 -5.45 0.89 -14.97
N GLY A 70 -4.76 -0.12 -15.52
CA GLY A 70 -5.37 -1.36 -16.00
C GLY A 70 -5.90 -1.31 -17.43
N PHE A 71 -5.60 -0.24 -18.17
CA PHE A 71 -5.96 -0.12 -19.58
C PHE A 71 -5.27 -1.18 -20.45
N ASP A 72 -3.97 -1.41 -20.23
CA ASP A 72 -3.18 -2.37 -21.01
C ASP A 72 -3.56 -3.85 -20.76
N ASP A 73 -4.30 -4.12 -19.68
CA ASP A 73 -4.77 -5.47 -19.34
C ASP A 73 -6.06 -5.85 -20.08
N LEU A 74 -6.71 -4.91 -20.77
CA LEU A 74 -7.94 -5.15 -21.52
C LEU A 74 -7.66 -5.82 -22.86
N ARG A 75 -8.67 -6.47 -23.46
CA ARG A 75 -8.55 -6.97 -24.84
C ARG A 75 -8.31 -5.82 -25.80
N TRP A 76 -7.66 -6.11 -26.93
CA TRP A 76 -7.29 -5.10 -27.90
C TRP A 76 -8.49 -4.34 -28.45
N GLU A 77 -9.60 -5.03 -28.76
CA GLU A 77 -10.82 -4.41 -29.29
C GLU A 77 -11.41 -3.40 -28.29
N ASP A 78 -11.34 -3.72 -27.00
CA ASP A 78 -11.87 -2.88 -25.92
C ASP A 78 -10.94 -1.70 -25.63
N GLN A 79 -9.62 -1.88 -25.78
CA GLN A 79 -8.67 -0.77 -25.76
C GLN A 79 -8.95 0.22 -26.90
N ASP A 80 -9.20 -0.27 -28.11
CA ASP A 80 -9.55 0.57 -29.27
C ASP A 80 -10.88 1.28 -29.06
N THR A 81 -11.88 0.61 -28.49
CA THR A 81 -13.16 1.22 -28.13
C THR A 81 -12.97 2.40 -27.17
N ILE A 82 -12.14 2.25 -26.13
CA ILE A 82 -11.84 3.32 -25.19
C ILE A 82 -11.01 4.45 -25.83
N ARG A 83 -10.03 4.11 -26.69
CA ARG A 83 -9.27 5.11 -27.46
C ARG A 83 -10.21 5.94 -28.33
N ASN A 84 -11.17 5.30 -28.99
CA ASN A 84 -12.17 5.98 -29.81
C ASN A 84 -13.06 6.88 -28.97
N ILE A 85 -13.58 6.41 -27.83
CA ILE A 85 -14.38 7.25 -26.91
C ILE A 85 -13.59 8.47 -26.42
N ILE A 86 -12.30 8.31 -26.09
CA ILE A 86 -11.45 9.43 -25.65
C ILE A 86 -11.15 10.37 -26.83
N GLN A 87 -10.89 9.83 -28.02
CA GLN A 87 -10.67 10.63 -29.23
C GLN A 87 -11.92 11.39 -29.64
N GLU A 88 -13.11 10.79 -29.57
CA GLU A 88 -14.39 11.47 -29.80
C GLU A 88 -14.61 12.57 -28.78
N ASN A 89 -14.37 12.30 -27.49
CA ASN A 89 -14.41 13.33 -26.45
C ASN A 89 -13.40 14.46 -26.71
N SER A 90 -12.20 14.16 -27.22
CA SER A 90 -11.20 15.17 -27.62
C SER A 90 -11.57 15.94 -28.88
N LYS A 91 -12.27 15.30 -29.84
CA LYS A 91 -12.76 15.93 -31.06
C LYS A 91 -13.93 16.86 -30.76
N ILE A 92 -14.82 16.47 -29.84
CA ILE A 92 -15.88 17.33 -29.28
C ILE A 92 -15.26 18.56 -28.59
N LEU A 93 -14.15 18.38 -27.85
CA LEU A 93 -13.38 19.49 -27.26
C LEU A 93 -12.72 20.43 -28.31
N SER A 94 -12.53 19.98 -29.55
CA SER A 94 -11.90 20.78 -30.62
C SER A 94 -12.87 21.41 -31.62
N ASN A 95 -14.09 20.87 -31.77
CA ASN A 95 -15.07 21.31 -32.77
C ASN A 95 -16.36 21.91 -32.19
N GLU A 96 -16.55 21.89 -30.87
CA GLU A 96 -17.61 22.66 -30.22
C GLU A 96 -16.96 23.79 -29.40
N ASN A 97 -17.45 25.02 -29.59
CA ASN A 97 -17.27 26.15 -28.68
C ASN A 97 -18.04 25.88 -27.36
N ASP A 98 -17.78 24.75 -26.72
CA ASP A 98 -18.43 24.34 -25.48
C ASP A 98 -17.39 24.23 -24.35
N SER A 99 -16.78 25.38 -24.06
CA SER A 99 -16.05 25.68 -22.82
C SER A 99 -16.99 25.92 -21.62
N ASN A 100 -18.28 25.64 -21.75
CA ASN A 100 -19.34 26.09 -20.84
C ASN A 100 -19.37 25.46 -19.44
N ASN A 101 -18.31 24.79 -19.00
CA ASN A 101 -18.29 24.29 -17.62
C ASN A 101 -16.93 24.33 -16.93
N THR A 102 -15.88 24.86 -17.55
CA THR A 102 -14.54 24.97 -16.93
C THR A 102 -14.30 26.35 -16.34
N PHE A 103 -14.86 27.39 -16.97
CA PHE A 103 -14.73 28.77 -16.54
C PHE A 103 -16.10 29.43 -16.44
N SER A 104 -16.37 30.11 -15.32
CA SER A 104 -17.65 30.79 -15.09
C SER A 104 -17.45 32.21 -14.59
N VAL A 105 -18.47 33.05 -14.80
CA VAL A 105 -18.56 34.42 -14.31
C VAL A 105 -19.87 34.60 -13.55
N GLN A 106 -19.80 35.27 -12.40
CA GLN A 106 -20.99 35.64 -11.63
C GLN A 106 -20.68 36.78 -10.65
N TYR A 107 -21.72 37.43 -10.13
CA TYR A 107 -21.61 38.31 -8.98
C TYR A 107 -21.31 37.52 -7.69
N ALA A 108 -20.46 38.08 -6.85
CA ALA A 108 -20.14 37.51 -5.56
C ALA A 108 -21.34 37.55 -4.61
N LYS A 109 -21.91 36.38 -4.26
CA LYS A 109 -23.08 36.30 -3.36
C LYS A 109 -22.78 36.70 -1.89
N SER A 110 -21.51 36.79 -1.50
CA SER A 110 -21.04 37.15 -0.15
C SER A 110 -19.54 37.46 -0.15
N ASN A 111 -19.05 38.20 0.85
CA ASN A 111 -17.62 38.53 1.05
C ASN A 111 -16.74 37.33 1.49
N ARG A 112 -17.28 36.11 1.51
CA ARG A 112 -16.58 34.91 2.00
C ARG A 112 -15.62 34.28 0.99
N SER A 113 -15.67 34.68 -0.28
CA SER A 113 -14.75 34.18 -1.31
C SER A 113 -13.47 34.99 -1.32
N THR A 114 -12.32 34.31 -1.35
CA THR A 114 -10.99 34.93 -1.51
C THR A 114 -10.48 34.68 -2.92
N CYS A 115 -9.90 35.71 -3.55
CA CYS A 115 -9.26 35.59 -4.85
C CYS A 115 -8.03 34.68 -4.76
N HIS A 116 -7.91 33.69 -5.64
CA HIS A 116 -6.78 32.77 -5.64
C HIS A 116 -5.48 33.40 -6.17
N GLY A 117 -5.57 34.48 -6.96
CA GLY A 117 -4.41 35.18 -7.49
C GLY A 117 -3.70 36.11 -6.52
N CYS A 118 -4.47 36.88 -5.74
CA CYS A 118 -3.93 37.88 -4.82
C CYS A 118 -4.24 37.59 -3.34
N HIS A 119 -4.98 36.53 -3.04
CA HIS A 119 -5.40 36.13 -1.68
C HIS A 119 -6.26 37.15 -0.91
N ILE A 120 -6.71 38.22 -1.57
CA ILE A 120 -7.61 39.24 -1.01
C ILE A 120 -9.07 38.77 -1.14
N SER A 121 -9.93 39.14 -0.19
CA SER A 121 -11.37 38.89 -0.23
C SER A 121 -12.04 39.57 -1.42
N ILE A 122 -13.02 38.90 -2.02
CA ILE A 122 -13.86 39.43 -3.10
C ILE A 122 -15.15 39.94 -2.47
N ASP A 123 -15.44 41.23 -2.63
CA ASP A 123 -16.62 41.87 -2.05
C ASP A 123 -17.92 41.40 -2.68
N LYS A 124 -19.00 41.36 -1.89
CA LYS A 124 -20.34 41.00 -2.35
C LYS A 124 -20.78 41.95 -3.47
N ASP A 125 -21.53 41.39 -4.41
CA ASP A 125 -22.10 42.09 -5.58
C ASP A 125 -21.05 42.60 -6.57
N THR A 126 -19.77 42.20 -6.42
CA THR A 126 -18.70 42.44 -7.42
C THR A 126 -18.51 41.24 -8.36
N LEU A 127 -18.04 41.50 -9.59
CA LEU A 127 -17.75 40.47 -10.57
C LEU A 127 -16.58 39.58 -10.13
N ARG A 128 -16.78 38.26 -10.23
CA ARG A 128 -15.72 37.27 -10.05
C ARG A 128 -15.76 36.19 -11.11
N LEU A 129 -14.57 35.75 -11.51
CA LEU A 129 -14.36 34.68 -12.48
C LEU A 129 -13.90 33.42 -11.76
N SER A 130 -14.28 32.24 -12.23
CA SER A 130 -13.79 30.98 -11.68
C SER A 130 -13.17 30.06 -12.69
N ARG A 131 -12.29 29.19 -12.18
CA ARG A 131 -11.81 27.98 -12.85
C ARG A 131 -12.20 26.77 -12.01
N LYS A 132 -12.76 25.73 -12.63
CA LYS A 132 -13.00 24.46 -11.91
C LYS A 132 -11.68 23.76 -11.60
N ASN A 133 -11.40 23.55 -10.31
CA ASN A 133 -10.28 22.77 -9.83
C ASN A 133 -10.73 21.34 -9.51
N TYR A 134 -10.07 20.37 -10.15
CA TYR A 134 -10.27 18.93 -10.00
C TYR A 134 -9.20 18.24 -9.14
N THR A 135 -8.11 18.93 -8.81
CA THR A 135 -6.87 18.37 -8.26
C THR A 135 -6.62 18.73 -6.80
N SER A 136 -7.30 19.74 -6.24
CA SER A 136 -7.11 20.20 -4.86
C SER A 136 -7.51 19.12 -3.83
N ARG A 137 -6.94 19.18 -2.61
CA ARG A 137 -7.25 18.26 -1.51
C ARG A 137 -8.75 18.23 -1.17
N ARG A 138 -9.44 19.36 -1.38
CA ARG A 138 -10.89 19.50 -1.18
C ARG A 138 -11.67 18.95 -2.37
N ALA A 139 -11.21 19.21 -3.60
CA ALA A 139 -11.83 18.68 -4.82
C ALA A 139 -11.78 17.13 -4.87
N ARG A 140 -10.66 16.55 -4.42
CA ARG A 140 -10.51 15.09 -4.27
C ARG A 140 -11.40 14.48 -3.19
N ARG A 141 -11.95 15.28 -2.26
CA ARG A 141 -12.83 14.82 -1.18
C ARG A 141 -14.33 15.00 -1.49
N TYR A 142 -14.71 16.06 -2.21
CA TYR A 142 -16.13 16.46 -2.34
C TYR A 142 -16.60 16.66 -3.80
N GLY A 143 -15.73 16.53 -4.80
CA GLY A 143 -16.04 16.83 -6.21
C GLY A 143 -15.41 18.16 -6.67
N PRO A 144 -15.48 18.50 -7.97
CA PRO A 144 -14.81 19.68 -8.54
C PRO A 144 -15.22 20.97 -7.79
N THR A 145 -14.24 21.80 -7.43
CA THR A 145 -14.48 23.05 -6.68
C THR A 145 -14.09 24.26 -7.51
N ASP A 146 -14.90 25.32 -7.49
CA ASP A 146 -14.60 26.57 -8.17
C ASP A 146 -13.52 27.37 -7.41
N GLU A 147 -12.45 27.74 -8.12
CA GLU A 147 -11.45 28.69 -7.63
C GLU A 147 -11.79 30.08 -8.15
N TRP A 148 -12.08 31.01 -7.25
CA TRP A 148 -12.50 32.37 -7.59
C TRP A 148 -11.32 33.31 -7.77
N TYR A 149 -11.44 34.23 -8.73
CA TYR A 149 -10.47 35.26 -9.06
C TYR A 149 -11.18 36.60 -9.26
N HIS A 150 -10.52 37.71 -8.92
CA HIS A 150 -10.90 39.02 -9.43
C HIS A 150 -10.75 39.06 -10.95
N VAL A 151 -11.57 39.85 -11.64
CA VAL A 151 -11.52 40.01 -13.10
C VAL A 151 -10.11 40.36 -13.59
N ASN A 152 -9.43 41.31 -12.92
CA ASN A 152 -8.08 41.72 -13.27
C ASN A 152 -7.03 40.63 -13.01
N CYS A 153 -7.12 39.94 -11.87
CA CYS A 153 -6.20 38.85 -11.53
C CYS A 153 -6.33 37.68 -12.52
N PHE A 154 -7.55 37.35 -12.93
CA PHE A 154 -7.80 36.33 -13.94
C PHE A 154 -7.22 36.73 -15.30
N ASN A 155 -7.39 38.00 -15.72
CA ASN A 155 -6.86 38.48 -17.00
C ASN A 155 -5.32 38.45 -17.05
N GLN A 156 -4.65 38.79 -15.94
CA GLN A 156 -3.18 38.71 -15.83
C GLN A 156 -2.68 37.27 -15.95
N MET A 157 -3.39 36.32 -15.35
CA MET A 157 -2.99 34.90 -15.29
C MET A 157 -3.66 34.03 -16.37
N LYS A 158 -4.35 34.61 -17.35
CA LYS A 158 -5.18 33.84 -18.31
C LYS A 158 -4.40 32.76 -19.07
N LYS A 159 -3.13 33.01 -19.39
CA LYS A 159 -2.25 32.04 -20.05
C LYS A 159 -1.91 30.86 -19.12
N ASP A 160 -1.56 31.15 -17.87
CA ASP A 160 -1.23 30.14 -16.85
C ASP A 160 -2.45 29.34 -16.40
N LEU A 161 -3.62 29.97 -16.45
CA LEU A 161 -4.91 29.35 -16.18
C LEU A 161 -5.43 28.50 -17.35
N GLY A 162 -4.76 28.56 -18.51
CA GLY A 162 -5.13 27.83 -19.72
C GLY A 162 -6.41 28.36 -20.39
N PHE A 163 -6.73 29.64 -20.21
CA PHE A 163 -7.88 30.29 -20.81
C PHE A 163 -7.50 30.94 -22.15
N PHE A 164 -8.10 30.44 -23.24
CA PHE A 164 -7.87 30.91 -24.62
C PHE A 164 -9.16 31.41 -25.29
N GLY A 165 -10.27 31.50 -24.56
CA GLY A 165 -11.57 31.95 -25.06
C GLY A 165 -11.75 33.47 -25.03
N THR A 166 -12.90 33.94 -25.52
CA THR A 166 -13.35 35.35 -25.49
C THR A 166 -14.24 35.61 -24.27
N ALA A 167 -14.64 36.87 -24.03
CA ALA A 167 -15.55 37.21 -22.91
C ALA A 167 -16.86 36.39 -22.94
N GLU A 168 -17.33 36.08 -24.14
CA GLU A 168 -18.57 35.32 -24.38
C GLU A 168 -18.43 33.82 -24.05
N SER A 169 -17.21 33.34 -23.80
CA SER A 169 -16.92 31.93 -23.48
C SER A 169 -17.06 31.57 -21.99
N PHE A 170 -17.33 32.55 -21.12
CA PHE A 170 -17.57 32.33 -19.70
C PHE A 170 -19.02 31.90 -19.43
N PHE A 171 -19.20 30.82 -18.69
CA PHE A 171 -20.53 30.39 -18.23
C PHE A 171 -21.12 31.43 -17.25
N GLY A 172 -22.32 31.96 -17.54
CA GLY A 172 -22.96 33.03 -16.77
C GLY A 172 -22.74 34.44 -17.32
N PHE A 173 -22.07 34.60 -18.47
CA PHE A 173 -21.84 35.90 -19.11
C PHE A 173 -23.15 36.60 -19.53
N VAL A 174 -24.13 35.82 -20.00
CA VAL A 174 -25.45 36.32 -20.44
C VAL A 174 -26.28 36.87 -19.28
N ASP A 175 -25.97 36.44 -18.04
CA ASP A 175 -26.70 36.83 -16.84
C ASP A 175 -26.16 38.13 -16.20
N LEU A 176 -25.14 38.75 -16.81
CA LEU A 176 -24.55 40.03 -16.36
C LEU A 176 -25.28 41.22 -16.96
N ASN A 177 -25.23 42.37 -16.29
CA ASN A 177 -25.74 43.64 -16.84
C ASN A 177 -24.85 44.14 -18.01
N ASP A 178 -25.43 44.98 -18.87
CA ASP A 178 -24.80 45.38 -20.13
C ASP A 178 -23.45 46.11 -19.93
N GLU A 179 -23.30 46.87 -18.85
CA GLU A 179 -22.05 47.56 -18.49
C GLU A 179 -20.91 46.57 -18.19
N ASP A 180 -21.18 45.52 -17.39
CA ASP A 180 -20.17 44.51 -17.02
C ASP A 180 -19.85 43.57 -18.19
N GLN A 181 -20.82 43.33 -19.08
CA GLN A 181 -20.57 42.60 -20.33
C GLN A 181 -19.60 43.34 -21.24
N VAL A 182 -19.69 44.67 -21.30
CA VAL A 182 -18.75 45.51 -22.07
C VAL A 182 -17.37 45.49 -21.42
N GLU A 183 -17.27 45.60 -20.09
CA GLU A 183 -15.98 45.54 -19.37
C GLU A 183 -15.23 44.22 -19.65
N LEU A 184 -15.94 43.10 -19.64
CA LEU A 184 -15.36 41.78 -19.92
C LEU A 184 -14.97 41.63 -21.40
N LYS A 185 -15.79 42.14 -22.34
CA LYS A 185 -15.46 42.15 -23.77
C LYS A 185 -14.21 42.98 -24.08
N GLU A 186 -13.98 44.07 -23.37
CA GLU A 186 -12.75 44.86 -23.49
C GLU A 186 -11.52 44.08 -22.98
N LYS A 187 -11.65 43.37 -21.86
CA LYS A 187 -10.53 42.63 -21.23
C LYS A 187 -10.19 41.30 -21.90
N PHE A 188 -11.18 40.62 -22.47
CA PHE A 188 -11.04 39.26 -23.02
C PHE A 188 -11.35 39.13 -24.53
N GLY A 189 -11.76 40.22 -25.20
CA GLY A 189 -12.02 40.27 -26.65
C GLY A 189 -13.38 39.70 -27.06
N THR A 190 -13.75 39.94 -28.33
CA THR A 190 -14.99 39.45 -28.97
C THR A 190 -14.69 38.49 -30.13
N SER A 191 -15.68 37.66 -30.46
CA SER A 191 -15.56 36.54 -31.39
C SER A 191 -15.41 36.94 -32.88
N THR A 192 -15.37 38.24 -33.21
CA THR A 192 -15.27 38.71 -34.61
C THR A 192 -14.47 40.02 -34.76
N SER A 193 -13.20 39.93 -35.17
CA SER A 193 -12.57 40.68 -36.28
C SER A 193 -11.04 40.78 -36.16
N SER A 194 -10.31 40.18 -37.11
CA SER A 194 -9.09 40.74 -37.72
C SER A 194 -8.63 39.92 -38.93
N LYS A 195 -9.30 40.14 -40.06
CA LYS A 195 -8.68 40.12 -41.40
C LYS A 195 -8.10 41.51 -41.62
N ARG A 196 -6.78 41.70 -41.66
CA ARG A 196 -6.17 42.85 -42.34
C ARG A 196 -4.78 42.53 -42.93
N LYS A 197 -4.81 42.41 -44.26
CA LYS A 197 -3.78 42.73 -45.26
C LYS A 197 -2.69 43.71 -44.78
N ARG A 198 -1.42 43.39 -45.05
CA ARG A 198 -0.42 44.36 -45.50
C ARG A 198 0.20 43.87 -46.82
N LYS A 199 0.20 44.77 -47.81
CA LYS A 199 0.75 44.64 -49.16
C LYS A 199 1.64 45.88 -49.38
N GLY A 200 2.78 45.71 -50.05
CA GLY A 200 3.81 46.73 -50.37
C GLY A 200 5.20 46.12 -50.12
N GLU A 201 5.77 45.35 -51.05
CA GLU A 201 6.71 45.75 -52.13
C GLU A 201 8.10 46.18 -51.59
N VAL A 202 9.28 45.77 -52.08
CA VAL A 202 9.72 44.95 -53.24
C VAL A 202 11.22 44.60 -53.04
N MET A 203 11.59 43.37 -53.44
CA MET A 203 12.88 42.88 -53.98
C MET A 203 14.22 43.01 -53.19
N ASN A 204 14.88 41.86 -52.97
CA ASN A 204 15.82 41.35 -53.97
C ASN A 204 16.06 39.83 -53.86
N ASN A 205 16.00 39.18 -55.02
CA ASN A 205 16.30 37.78 -55.27
C ASN A 205 17.80 37.63 -55.49
N GLU A 206 18.39 36.56 -54.96
CA GLU A 206 19.46 35.85 -55.69
C GLU A 206 19.26 34.35 -55.55
N SER A 207 18.79 33.75 -56.64
CA SER A 207 18.75 32.31 -56.87
C SER A 207 19.93 31.93 -57.75
N THR A 208 20.76 30.98 -57.31
CA THR A 208 21.61 30.20 -58.21
C THR A 208 21.41 28.69 -57.97
N LYS A 209 21.50 27.96 -59.08
CA LYS A 209 20.97 26.62 -59.35
C LYS A 209 21.79 25.49 -58.72
N ALA A 210 21.06 24.51 -58.19
CA ALA A 210 21.22 23.05 -58.31
C ALA A 210 22.63 22.43 -58.41
N LYS A 211 22.93 21.57 -57.43
CA LYS A 211 23.49 20.23 -57.66
C LYS A 211 22.88 19.23 -56.66
N GLN A 212 22.31 18.16 -57.20
CA GLN A 212 21.73 17.02 -56.49
C GLN A 212 22.80 16.26 -55.69
N ALA A 213 22.47 15.85 -54.45
CA ALA A 213 22.87 14.56 -53.90
C ALA A 213 22.05 14.21 -52.64
N LYS A 214 21.36 13.07 -52.72
CA LYS A 214 20.84 12.16 -51.67
C LYS A 214 19.80 12.67 -50.65
N VAL A 215 18.57 12.25 -50.93
CA VAL A 215 17.53 11.93 -49.95
C VAL A 215 17.93 10.64 -49.23
N GLU A 216 18.09 10.70 -47.90
CA GLU A 216 18.02 9.53 -47.01
C GLU A 216 17.05 9.87 -45.84
N ASP A 217 15.89 9.21 -45.92
CA ASP A 217 14.91 8.77 -44.91
C ASP A 217 14.47 9.65 -43.73
N THR A 218 13.36 10.36 -43.94
CA THR A 218 12.35 10.72 -42.92
C THR A 218 11.21 9.68 -42.84
N SER A 219 11.47 8.43 -43.26
CA SER A 219 10.52 7.31 -43.33
C SER A 219 10.65 6.32 -42.16
N SER A 220 11.68 6.46 -41.31
CA SER A 220 12.05 5.50 -40.26
C SER A 220 11.34 5.70 -38.91
N GLU A 221 10.82 6.90 -38.62
CA GLU A 221 10.16 7.17 -37.33
C GLU A 221 8.68 6.71 -37.31
N THR A 222 7.96 6.86 -38.42
CA THR A 222 6.55 6.44 -38.56
C THR A 222 6.39 4.92 -38.73
N SER A 223 7.40 4.26 -39.31
CA SER A 223 7.44 2.80 -39.46
C SER A 223 7.66 2.09 -38.11
N ASN A 224 8.54 2.63 -37.26
CA ASN A 224 8.79 2.08 -35.92
C ASN A 224 7.56 2.11 -35.00
N GLU A 225 6.77 3.20 -35.01
CA GLU A 225 5.58 3.31 -34.14
C GLU A 225 4.44 2.38 -34.58
N GLN A 226 4.29 2.18 -35.89
CA GLN A 226 3.34 1.22 -36.46
C GLN A 226 3.75 -0.23 -36.15
N GLU A 227 5.04 -0.54 -36.25
CA GLU A 227 5.58 -1.86 -35.91
C GLU A 227 5.46 -2.16 -34.41
N GLU A 228 5.75 -1.20 -33.53
CA GLU A 228 5.56 -1.33 -32.09
C GLU A 228 4.08 -1.57 -31.72
N THR A 229 3.16 -0.87 -32.38
CA THR A 229 1.71 -1.05 -32.18
C THR A 229 1.25 -2.43 -32.63
N ARG A 230 1.76 -2.90 -33.78
CA ARG A 230 1.48 -4.26 -34.28
C ARG A 230 1.98 -5.33 -33.32
N LEU A 231 3.21 -5.22 -32.83
CA LEU A 231 3.79 -6.17 -31.87
C LEU A 231 3.00 -6.20 -30.55
N LYS A 232 2.54 -5.04 -30.05
CA LYS A 232 1.67 -4.97 -28.86
C LYS A 232 0.33 -5.65 -29.07
N LYS A 233 -0.25 -5.53 -30.27
CA LYS A 233 -1.49 -6.21 -30.63
C LYS A 233 -1.30 -7.72 -30.65
N GLU A 234 -0.29 -8.22 -31.37
CA GLU A 234 0.03 -9.65 -31.45
C GLU A 234 0.30 -10.25 -30.05
N GLN A 235 1.02 -9.52 -29.19
CA GLN A 235 1.25 -9.92 -27.80
C GLN A 235 -0.05 -9.96 -26.97
N CYS A 236 -0.93 -8.96 -27.11
CA CYS A 236 -2.20 -8.91 -26.39
C CYS A 236 -3.11 -10.08 -26.76
N GLU A 237 -3.22 -10.37 -28.06
CA GLU A 237 -4.01 -11.49 -28.60
C GLU A 237 -3.49 -12.84 -28.08
N LEU A 238 -2.17 -13.04 -28.08
CA LEU A 238 -1.53 -14.24 -27.52
C LEU A 238 -1.87 -14.44 -26.04
N LEU A 239 -1.75 -13.38 -25.23
CA LEU A 239 -2.06 -13.46 -23.79
C LEU A 239 -3.54 -13.79 -23.55
N TRP A 240 -4.44 -13.14 -24.28
CA TRP A 240 -5.88 -13.39 -24.13
C TRP A 240 -6.31 -14.77 -24.62
N ALA A 241 -5.66 -15.32 -25.66
CA ALA A 241 -5.88 -16.68 -26.10
C ALA A 241 -5.59 -17.68 -24.96
N TYR A 242 -4.42 -17.56 -24.30
CA TYR A 242 -4.10 -18.38 -23.14
C TYR A 242 -5.05 -18.14 -21.96
N LYS A 243 -5.42 -16.89 -21.64
CA LYS A 243 -6.35 -16.61 -20.52
C LYS A 243 -7.70 -17.28 -20.71
N ASP A 244 -8.25 -17.19 -21.92
CA ASP A 244 -9.56 -17.76 -22.24
C ASP A 244 -9.55 -19.29 -22.18
N GLU A 245 -8.45 -19.92 -22.59
CA GLU A 245 -8.26 -21.37 -22.49
C GLU A 245 -8.13 -21.85 -21.05
N LEU A 246 -7.23 -21.22 -20.28
CA LEU A 246 -7.02 -21.55 -18.88
C LEU A 246 -8.30 -21.38 -18.06
N ARG A 247 -9.12 -20.36 -18.38
CA ARG A 247 -10.40 -20.09 -17.70
C ARG A 247 -11.46 -21.18 -17.98
N LYS A 248 -11.49 -21.76 -19.18
CA LYS A 248 -12.52 -22.73 -19.58
C LYS A 248 -12.25 -24.13 -19.06
N GLU A 249 -10.98 -24.54 -19.07
CA GLU A 249 -10.65 -25.96 -19.01
C GLU A 249 -9.79 -26.36 -17.80
N ILE A 250 -9.09 -25.41 -17.15
CA ILE A 250 -8.14 -25.73 -16.08
C ILE A 250 -8.66 -25.26 -14.71
N PRO A 251 -8.83 -26.16 -13.72
CA PRO A 251 -9.27 -25.76 -12.39
C PRO A 251 -8.17 -25.03 -11.61
N ASN A 252 -8.58 -24.14 -10.70
CA ASN A 252 -7.67 -23.34 -9.85
C ASN A 252 -6.62 -24.16 -9.06
N SER A 253 -6.90 -25.44 -8.75
CA SER A 253 -5.93 -26.31 -8.07
C SER A 253 -4.74 -26.66 -8.96
N VAL A 254 -4.99 -26.91 -10.25
CA VAL A 254 -3.95 -27.27 -11.23
C VAL A 254 -3.11 -26.05 -11.59
N LEU A 255 -3.73 -24.87 -11.71
CA LEU A 255 -2.99 -23.61 -11.92
C LEU A 255 -1.97 -23.33 -10.81
N LYS A 256 -2.29 -23.67 -9.54
CA LYS A 256 -1.35 -23.55 -8.42
C LYS A 256 -0.20 -24.53 -8.53
N GLU A 257 -0.49 -25.79 -8.87
CA GLU A 257 0.53 -26.83 -9.05
C GLU A 257 1.51 -26.48 -10.18
N LEU A 258 1.01 -25.92 -11.30
CA LEU A 258 1.83 -25.42 -12.41
C LEU A 258 2.80 -24.31 -11.99
N LEU A 259 2.31 -23.34 -11.20
CA LEU A 259 3.15 -22.27 -10.68
C LEU A 259 4.20 -22.82 -9.71
N GLU A 260 3.80 -23.68 -8.77
CA GLU A 260 4.69 -24.27 -7.77
C GLU A 260 5.80 -25.11 -8.41
N PHE A 261 5.48 -25.92 -9.43
CA PHE A 261 6.46 -26.70 -10.18
C PHE A 261 7.51 -25.82 -10.86
N ASN A 262 7.10 -24.66 -11.38
CA ASN A 262 7.98 -23.68 -12.02
C ASN A 262 8.66 -22.72 -11.04
N ALA A 263 8.67 -23.04 -9.73
CA ALA A 263 9.20 -22.21 -8.65
C ALA A 263 8.59 -20.80 -8.60
N GLN A 264 7.33 -20.67 -9.03
CA GLN A 264 6.54 -19.45 -8.91
C GLN A 264 5.62 -19.52 -7.69
N LYS A 265 5.38 -18.37 -7.06
CA LYS A 265 4.49 -18.29 -5.91
C LYS A 265 3.03 -18.30 -6.35
N SER A 266 2.23 -19.19 -5.75
CA SER A 266 0.78 -19.20 -5.95
C SER A 266 0.16 -17.86 -5.51
N VAL A 267 -0.66 -17.25 -6.37
CA VAL A 267 -1.37 -16.00 -6.07
C VAL A 267 -2.80 -16.30 -5.62
N SER A 268 -3.38 -15.46 -4.76
CA SER A 268 -4.78 -15.59 -4.38
C SER A 268 -5.72 -14.95 -5.41
N GLY A 269 -6.77 -15.69 -5.80
CA GLY A 269 -7.80 -15.24 -6.73
C GLY A 269 -7.63 -15.82 -8.13
N GLU A 270 -8.72 -16.32 -8.70
CA GLU A 270 -8.76 -17.01 -10.01
C GLU A 270 -8.14 -16.17 -11.14
N SER A 271 -8.54 -14.91 -11.30
CA SER A 271 -7.98 -14.05 -12.36
C SER A 271 -6.46 -13.88 -12.24
N ASN A 272 -5.95 -13.70 -11.01
CA ASN A 272 -4.54 -13.47 -10.78
C ASN A 272 -3.70 -14.75 -10.98
N LEU A 273 -4.28 -15.93 -10.71
CA LEU A 273 -3.65 -17.22 -11.01
C LEU A 273 -3.53 -17.43 -12.51
N ILE A 274 -4.62 -17.16 -13.24
CA ILE A 274 -4.64 -17.24 -14.70
C ILE A 274 -3.62 -16.28 -15.29
N ASP A 275 -3.62 -15.01 -14.88
CA ASP A 275 -2.66 -14.00 -15.36
C ASP A 275 -1.19 -14.44 -15.13
N ALA A 276 -0.89 -15.03 -13.96
CA ALA A 276 0.45 -15.48 -13.63
C ALA A 276 0.90 -16.71 -14.46
N VAL A 277 0.01 -17.68 -14.68
CA VAL A 277 0.30 -18.85 -15.53
C VAL A 277 0.43 -18.42 -16.99
N THR A 278 -0.46 -17.56 -17.48
CA THR A 278 -0.39 -17.01 -18.83
C THR A 278 0.93 -16.28 -19.09
N ASP A 279 1.40 -15.44 -18.17
CA ASP A 279 2.72 -14.78 -18.31
C ASP A 279 3.86 -15.79 -18.41
N CYS A 280 3.82 -16.84 -17.59
CA CYS A 280 4.84 -17.89 -17.62
C CYS A 280 4.78 -18.73 -18.90
N MET A 281 3.59 -19.03 -19.42
CA MET A 281 3.41 -19.78 -20.66
C MET A 281 3.83 -18.96 -21.89
N ALA A 282 3.49 -17.67 -21.92
CA ALA A 282 3.79 -16.82 -23.07
C ALA A 282 5.27 -16.43 -23.16
N PHE A 283 5.94 -16.20 -22.03
CA PHE A 283 7.29 -15.63 -22.01
C PHE A 283 8.33 -16.47 -21.26
N GLY A 284 7.93 -17.59 -20.65
CA GLY A 284 8.77 -18.40 -19.77
C GLY A 284 8.62 -18.05 -18.29
N ALA A 285 9.00 -18.98 -17.41
CA ALA A 285 8.93 -18.80 -15.97
C ALA A 285 9.94 -17.76 -15.47
N LEU A 286 9.51 -16.86 -14.58
CA LEU A 286 10.37 -15.82 -14.00
C LEU A 286 11.46 -16.41 -13.11
N GLU A 287 12.70 -15.98 -13.27
CA GLU A 287 13.74 -16.33 -12.31
C GLU A 287 13.53 -15.63 -10.96
N PRO A 288 14.03 -16.22 -9.86
CA PRO A 288 13.97 -15.61 -8.55
C PRO A 288 14.64 -14.22 -8.54
N CYS A 289 14.14 -13.35 -7.67
CA CYS A 289 14.70 -12.00 -7.53
C CYS A 289 16.18 -12.07 -7.14
N PRO A 290 17.07 -11.32 -7.81
CA PRO A 290 18.50 -11.36 -7.54
C PRO A 290 18.89 -10.79 -6.17
N GLU A 291 18.01 -10.01 -5.53
CA GLU A 291 18.29 -9.41 -4.22
C GLU A 291 17.85 -10.27 -3.03
N CYS A 292 16.73 -11.00 -3.15
CA CYS A 292 16.12 -11.70 -2.00
C CYS A 292 15.60 -13.10 -2.34
N ASN A 293 15.86 -13.60 -3.55
CA ASN A 293 15.37 -14.88 -4.06
C ASN A 293 13.82 -15.01 -4.04
N GLY A 294 13.10 -13.90 -3.93
CA GLY A 294 11.64 -13.86 -3.92
C GLY A 294 11.03 -13.79 -5.32
N CYS A 295 9.74 -14.10 -5.46
CA CYS A 295 9.06 -14.09 -6.76
C CYS A 295 8.80 -12.66 -7.27
N LEU A 296 9.05 -12.47 -8.56
CA LEU A 296 8.70 -11.26 -9.30
C LEU A 296 7.25 -11.35 -9.77
N VAL A 297 6.53 -10.22 -9.73
CA VAL A 297 5.16 -10.12 -10.24
C VAL A 297 5.05 -8.85 -11.08
N PHE A 298 4.42 -8.95 -12.24
CA PHE A 298 4.19 -7.81 -13.10
C PHE A 298 3.20 -6.82 -12.46
N ASN A 299 3.55 -5.53 -12.52
CA ASN A 299 2.75 -4.44 -11.98
C ASN A 299 2.61 -3.31 -13.02
N TYR A 300 1.85 -3.59 -14.08
CA TYR A 300 1.47 -2.71 -15.21
C TYR A 300 2.59 -2.04 -16.01
N THR A 301 3.75 -1.82 -15.40
CA THR A 301 4.84 -0.96 -15.89
C THR A 301 6.20 -1.63 -15.71
N ASN A 302 6.34 -2.47 -14.69
CA ASN A 302 7.55 -3.25 -14.41
C ASN A 302 7.20 -4.49 -13.58
N TYR A 303 8.13 -5.44 -13.53
CA TYR A 303 8.12 -6.56 -12.60
C TYR A 303 8.67 -6.07 -11.26
N ARG A 304 7.93 -6.31 -10.19
CA ARG A 304 8.32 -5.97 -8.82
C ARG A 304 8.45 -7.24 -8.00
N CYS A 305 9.48 -7.29 -7.16
CA CYS A 305 9.62 -8.39 -6.20
C CYS A 305 8.55 -8.33 -5.11
N THR A 306 7.99 -9.49 -4.78
CA THR A 306 7.05 -9.67 -3.66
C THR A 306 7.70 -10.26 -2.41
N GLY A 307 9.00 -10.51 -2.49
CA GLY A 307 9.82 -11.02 -1.39
C GLY A 307 10.16 -9.97 -0.34
N ASN A 308 10.87 -10.42 0.69
CA ASN A 308 11.38 -9.57 1.74
C ASN A 308 12.90 -9.78 1.81
N ILE A 309 13.65 -8.70 1.99
CA ILE A 309 15.12 -8.76 2.17
C ILE A 309 15.43 -9.27 3.57
N THR A 310 14.61 -8.87 4.54
CA THR A 310 14.66 -9.29 5.94
C THR A 310 13.23 -9.48 6.45
N GLU A 311 13.07 -9.90 7.69
CA GLU A 311 11.79 -10.04 8.40
C GLU A 311 11.10 -8.70 8.69
N TRP A 312 11.83 -7.60 8.49
CA TRP A 312 11.40 -6.22 8.70
C TRP A 312 11.19 -5.45 7.40
N THR A 313 11.89 -5.83 6.32
CA THR A 313 12.00 -5.00 5.11
C THR A 313 11.59 -5.74 3.85
N LYS A 314 10.61 -5.16 3.14
CA LYS A 314 10.18 -5.64 1.83
C LYS A 314 11.26 -5.39 0.78
N CYS A 315 11.39 -6.32 -0.15
CA CYS A 315 12.26 -6.13 -1.29
C CYS A 315 11.70 -5.02 -2.19
N SER A 316 12.56 -4.05 -2.53
CA SER A 316 12.23 -2.94 -3.44
C SER A 316 12.64 -3.18 -4.88
N TYR A 317 13.24 -4.35 -5.18
CA TYR A 317 13.70 -4.68 -6.52
C TYR A 317 12.56 -4.58 -7.55
N SER A 318 12.85 -3.89 -8.65
CA SER A 318 11.96 -3.78 -9.79
C SER A 318 12.73 -3.70 -11.09
N THR A 319 12.29 -4.43 -12.11
CA THR A 319 12.93 -4.47 -13.42
C THR A 319 11.88 -4.45 -14.53
N LYS A 320 12.22 -3.90 -15.70
CA LYS A 320 11.40 -4.04 -16.92
C LYS A 320 11.70 -5.34 -17.68
N LEU A 321 12.91 -5.87 -17.51
CA LEU A 321 13.43 -7.05 -18.21
C LEU A 321 13.81 -8.10 -17.15
N PRO A 322 12.86 -8.94 -16.70
CA PRO A 322 13.17 -10.02 -15.79
C PRO A 322 13.91 -11.14 -16.54
N GLN A 323 14.84 -11.81 -15.86
CA GLN A 323 15.40 -13.06 -16.36
C GLN A 323 14.34 -14.16 -16.29
N ARG A 324 14.30 -15.02 -17.31
CA ARG A 324 13.30 -16.08 -17.45
C ARG A 324 13.97 -17.37 -17.89
N ARG A 325 13.38 -18.49 -17.47
CA ARG A 325 13.71 -19.84 -17.91
C ARG A 325 12.51 -20.46 -18.63
N SER A 326 12.73 -21.53 -19.39
CA SER A 326 11.65 -22.26 -20.05
C SER A 326 10.60 -22.71 -19.03
N PHE A 327 9.32 -22.53 -19.37
CA PHE A 327 8.20 -22.99 -18.55
C PHE A 327 8.00 -24.49 -18.78
N GLU A 328 8.07 -25.27 -17.71
CA GLU A 328 7.96 -26.72 -17.77
C GLU A 328 6.61 -27.16 -17.22
N ILE A 329 5.94 -28.02 -17.95
CA ILE A 329 4.65 -28.57 -17.53
C ILE A 329 4.91 -30.01 -17.07
N PRO A 330 4.53 -30.40 -15.84
CA PRO A 330 4.67 -31.77 -15.37
C PRO A 330 3.99 -32.76 -16.32
N ASP A 331 4.63 -33.88 -16.60
CA ASP A 331 4.10 -34.91 -17.52
C ASP A 331 2.72 -35.42 -17.08
N LYS A 332 2.48 -35.47 -15.76
CA LYS A 332 1.17 -35.80 -15.16
C LYS A 332 0.06 -34.81 -15.53
N ILE A 333 0.38 -33.54 -15.75
CA ILE A 333 -0.59 -32.52 -16.13
C ILE A 333 -0.75 -32.50 -17.66
N LYS A 334 0.34 -32.69 -18.41
CA LYS A 334 0.32 -32.84 -19.88
C LYS A 334 -0.57 -33.99 -20.34
N GLU A 335 -0.55 -35.11 -19.64
CA GLU A 335 -1.37 -36.29 -19.99
C GLU A 335 -2.87 -36.11 -19.70
N ASN A 336 -3.23 -35.22 -18.76
CA ASN A 336 -4.61 -35.03 -18.28
C ASN A 336 -5.32 -33.83 -18.90
N TYR A 337 -4.57 -32.87 -19.44
CA TYR A 337 -5.09 -31.66 -20.06
C TYR A 337 -4.34 -31.43 -21.38
N ASP A 338 -5.01 -31.69 -22.51
CA ASP A 338 -4.50 -31.56 -23.91
C ASP A 338 -4.11 -30.10 -24.30
N ILE A 339 -4.17 -29.16 -23.36
CA ILE A 339 -4.06 -27.70 -23.56
C ILE A 339 -2.62 -27.22 -23.41
N LEU A 340 -1.72 -28.13 -23.03
CA LEU A 340 -0.42 -27.79 -22.48
C LEU A 340 0.80 -28.30 -23.27
N PRO A 341 0.68 -29.12 -24.34
CA PRO A 341 1.78 -29.26 -25.29
C PRO A 341 1.45 -28.59 -26.63
N ASP A 342 2.21 -27.54 -26.94
CA ASP A 342 2.48 -27.06 -28.31
C ASP A 342 1.28 -26.84 -29.25
N TYR A 343 0.31 -26.01 -28.85
CA TYR A 343 -0.59 -25.40 -29.85
C TYR A 343 0.19 -24.37 -30.67
N ASP A 344 0.79 -24.83 -31.76
CA ASP A 344 1.18 -23.98 -32.89
C ASP A 344 -0.02 -23.90 -33.84
N PRO A 345 -0.62 -22.72 -34.09
CA PRO A 345 -1.66 -22.54 -35.10
C PRO A 345 -1.26 -23.04 -36.50
N LYS A 346 0.05 -23.21 -36.75
CA LYS A 346 0.59 -23.78 -38.00
C LYS A 346 0.56 -25.31 -38.06
N LEU A 347 0.43 -26.01 -36.92
CA LEU A 347 0.46 -27.47 -36.81
C LEU A 347 -0.75 -27.98 -35.97
N PRO A 348 -1.99 -27.82 -36.46
CA PRO A 348 -3.21 -28.04 -35.68
C PRO A 348 -3.50 -29.50 -35.31
N LEU A 349 -2.79 -30.48 -35.90
CA LEU A 349 -2.91 -31.91 -35.59
C LEU A 349 -1.74 -32.45 -34.77
N ASN A 350 -0.88 -31.59 -34.21
CA ASN A 350 0.23 -32.02 -33.38
C ASN A 350 -0.26 -32.90 -32.20
N GLY A 351 0.25 -34.13 -32.10
CA GLY A 351 -0.16 -35.10 -31.09
C GLY A 351 -1.45 -35.89 -31.39
N TYR A 352 -2.14 -35.64 -32.51
CA TYR A 352 -3.31 -36.42 -32.93
C TYR A 352 -2.93 -37.65 -33.76
N SER A 353 -3.58 -38.78 -33.46
CA SER A 353 -3.55 -40.01 -34.26
C SER A 353 -4.79 -40.10 -35.16
N VAL A 354 -4.59 -40.09 -36.48
CA VAL A 354 -5.65 -40.07 -37.50
C VAL A 354 -5.63 -41.35 -38.31
N ALA A 355 -6.79 -42.01 -38.47
CA ALA A 355 -6.93 -43.15 -39.37
C ALA A 355 -7.74 -42.78 -40.62
N LEU A 356 -7.33 -43.29 -41.79
CA LEU A 356 -8.02 -43.09 -43.07
C LEU A 356 -8.78 -44.37 -43.46
N LEU A 357 -10.08 -44.26 -43.75
CA LEU A 357 -10.93 -45.40 -44.15
C LEU A 357 -11.78 -45.11 -45.38
N GLY A 358 -11.89 -46.10 -46.27
CA GLY A 358 -12.82 -46.10 -47.40
C GLY A 358 -12.23 -45.52 -48.69
N ARG A 359 -13.10 -45.35 -49.70
CA ARG A 359 -12.76 -44.69 -50.98
C ARG A 359 -12.92 -43.18 -50.83
N LEU A 360 -11.81 -42.51 -50.57
CA LEU A 360 -11.72 -41.06 -50.40
C LEU A 360 -11.56 -40.34 -51.74
N SER A 361 -12.05 -39.11 -51.82
CA SER A 361 -12.03 -38.26 -53.02
C SER A 361 -10.62 -37.78 -53.37
N LYS A 362 -9.82 -37.41 -52.37
CA LYS A 362 -8.38 -37.15 -52.50
C LYS A 362 -7.59 -38.46 -52.40
N ARG A 363 -6.46 -38.58 -53.11
CA ARG A 363 -5.58 -39.77 -53.01
C ARG A 363 -5.05 -39.92 -51.58
N ILE A 364 -5.04 -41.15 -51.06
CA ILE A 364 -4.57 -41.47 -49.69
C ILE A 364 -3.18 -40.87 -49.41
N ARG A 365 -2.21 -41.01 -50.34
CA ARG A 365 -0.86 -40.43 -50.18
C ARG A 365 -0.86 -38.90 -50.03
N THR A 366 -1.82 -38.21 -50.63
CA THR A 366 -1.96 -36.74 -50.53
C THR A 366 -2.52 -36.35 -49.17
N LEU A 367 -3.53 -37.09 -48.69
CA LEU A 367 -4.11 -36.90 -47.36
C LEU A 367 -3.11 -37.22 -46.25
N GLN A 368 -2.30 -38.26 -46.41
CA GLN A 368 -1.21 -38.60 -45.49
C GLN A 368 -0.21 -37.45 -45.36
N LYS A 369 0.25 -36.91 -46.49
CA LYS A 369 1.13 -35.73 -46.49
C LYS A 369 0.48 -34.50 -45.86
N GLN A 370 -0.81 -34.27 -46.11
CA GLN A 370 -1.54 -33.14 -45.51
C GLN A 370 -1.66 -33.30 -43.99
N ILE A 371 -1.92 -34.51 -43.49
CA ILE A 371 -1.98 -34.80 -42.05
C ILE A 371 -0.59 -34.63 -41.40
N GLU A 372 0.46 -35.15 -42.01
CA GLU A 372 1.85 -35.00 -41.53
C GLU A 372 2.30 -33.53 -41.54
N GLN A 373 1.95 -32.76 -42.58
CA GLN A 373 2.21 -31.32 -42.65
C GLN A 373 1.49 -30.51 -41.57
N LEU A 374 0.34 -31.00 -41.10
CA LEU A 374 -0.44 -30.38 -40.02
C LEU A 374 -0.02 -30.91 -38.64
N GLY A 375 0.98 -31.80 -38.54
CA GLY A 375 1.53 -32.32 -37.29
C GLY A 375 0.94 -33.65 -36.79
N GLY A 376 0.02 -34.25 -37.52
CA GLY A 376 -0.65 -35.49 -37.13
C GLY A 376 0.12 -36.77 -37.49
N THR A 377 -0.19 -37.86 -36.77
CA THR A 377 0.34 -39.20 -37.06
C THR A 377 -0.73 -40.10 -37.67
N ILE A 378 -0.33 -41.06 -38.51
CA ILE A 378 -1.28 -41.95 -39.21
C ILE A 378 -1.36 -43.29 -38.47
N ALA A 379 -2.55 -43.63 -38.00
CA ALA A 379 -2.83 -44.94 -37.42
C ALA A 379 -3.14 -46.00 -38.49
N THR A 380 -2.52 -47.17 -38.36
CA THR A 380 -2.75 -48.33 -39.23
C THR A 380 -3.80 -49.30 -38.66
N THR A 381 -3.95 -49.31 -37.33
CA THR A 381 -4.92 -50.11 -36.58
C THR A 381 -5.94 -49.21 -35.89
N ILE A 382 -7.18 -49.68 -35.76
CA ILE A 382 -8.24 -48.94 -35.07
C ILE A 382 -8.31 -49.48 -33.64
N ASP A 383 -7.82 -48.69 -32.71
CA ASP A 383 -7.86 -48.98 -31.28
C ASP A 383 -8.18 -47.70 -30.49
N LYS A 384 -8.14 -47.79 -29.16
CA LYS A 384 -8.46 -46.67 -28.27
C LYS A 384 -7.45 -45.51 -28.32
N THR A 385 -6.32 -45.67 -29.01
CA THR A 385 -5.29 -44.64 -29.18
C THR A 385 -5.55 -43.75 -30.40
N VAL A 386 -6.50 -44.14 -31.26
CA VAL A 386 -6.90 -43.33 -32.42
C VAL A 386 -7.85 -42.22 -31.98
N ASP A 387 -7.50 -40.98 -32.31
CA ASP A 387 -8.24 -39.79 -31.91
C ASP A 387 -9.39 -39.50 -32.88
N VAL A 388 -9.16 -39.64 -34.19
CA VAL A 388 -10.19 -39.36 -35.22
C VAL A 388 -10.03 -40.23 -36.46
N ILE A 389 -11.14 -40.56 -37.12
CA ILE A 389 -11.18 -41.32 -38.36
C ILE A 389 -11.72 -40.43 -39.48
N ILE A 390 -11.01 -40.34 -40.60
CA ILE A 390 -11.49 -39.65 -41.81
C ILE A 390 -12.08 -40.70 -42.76
N SER A 391 -13.38 -40.58 -43.06
CA SER A 391 -14.11 -41.50 -43.94
C SER A 391 -15.36 -40.85 -44.57
N THR A 392 -16.08 -41.59 -45.41
CA THR A 392 -17.29 -41.12 -46.10
C THR A 392 -18.57 -41.71 -45.50
N GLN A 393 -19.70 -41.02 -45.69
CA GLN A 393 -21.02 -41.47 -45.22
C GLN A 393 -21.38 -42.86 -45.74
N ASP A 394 -21.07 -43.14 -47.02
CA ASP A 394 -21.34 -44.43 -47.66
C ASP A 394 -20.59 -45.59 -47.00
N GLU A 395 -19.37 -45.33 -46.52
CA GLU A 395 -18.56 -46.35 -45.88
C GLU A 395 -19.13 -46.68 -44.49
N VAL A 396 -19.55 -45.65 -43.74
CA VAL A 396 -20.21 -45.80 -42.43
C VAL A 396 -21.49 -46.63 -42.54
N GLN A 397 -22.27 -46.46 -43.62
CA GLN A 397 -23.50 -47.23 -43.86
C GLN A 397 -23.25 -48.72 -44.19
N LYS A 398 -22.10 -49.06 -44.79
CA LYS A 398 -21.75 -50.47 -45.11
C LYS A 398 -21.40 -51.30 -43.87
N GLY A 399 -21.09 -50.67 -42.73
CA GLY A 399 -20.98 -51.36 -41.45
C GLY A 399 -19.87 -52.41 -41.36
N ASN A 400 -18.73 -52.19 -42.02
CA ASN A 400 -17.57 -53.09 -41.99
C ASN A 400 -17.01 -53.29 -40.57
N LYS A 401 -16.27 -54.39 -40.32
CA LYS A 401 -15.64 -54.70 -39.02
C LYS A 401 -14.88 -53.51 -38.41
N LYS A 402 -14.15 -52.75 -39.24
CA LYS A 402 -13.42 -51.54 -38.84
C LYS A 402 -14.31 -50.40 -38.29
N ILE A 403 -15.54 -50.28 -38.80
CA ILE A 403 -16.53 -49.29 -38.32
C ILE A 403 -17.17 -49.78 -37.02
N GLN A 404 -17.40 -51.09 -36.88
CA GLN A 404 -17.84 -51.70 -35.63
C GLN A 404 -16.77 -51.54 -34.52
N ASP A 405 -15.49 -51.68 -34.87
CA ASP A 405 -14.37 -51.42 -33.96
C ASP A 405 -14.31 -49.94 -33.54
N ALA A 406 -14.53 -49.02 -34.49
CA ALA A 406 -14.63 -47.58 -34.21
C ALA A 406 -15.81 -47.22 -33.30
N GLN A 407 -16.95 -47.88 -33.47
CA GLN A 407 -18.13 -47.74 -32.61
C GLN A 407 -17.88 -48.28 -31.21
N THR A 408 -17.21 -49.42 -31.10
CA THR A 408 -16.83 -50.03 -29.81
C THR A 408 -15.81 -49.18 -29.05
N CYS A 409 -14.95 -48.46 -29.76
CA CYS A 409 -13.94 -47.55 -29.19
C CYS A 409 -14.43 -46.09 -29.05
N GLU A 410 -15.69 -45.82 -29.40
CA GLU A 410 -16.33 -44.49 -29.34
C GLU A 410 -15.53 -43.40 -30.09
N ILE A 411 -14.92 -43.73 -31.24
CA ILE A 411 -14.15 -42.77 -32.06
C ILE A 411 -15.08 -42.02 -33.02
N HIS A 412 -14.88 -40.71 -33.18
CA HIS A 412 -15.60 -39.91 -34.19
C HIS A 412 -15.11 -40.19 -35.61
N ILE A 413 -16.07 -40.24 -36.55
CA ILE A 413 -15.81 -40.32 -37.99
C ILE A 413 -16.19 -38.98 -38.62
N VAL A 414 -15.25 -38.38 -39.36
CA VAL A 414 -15.40 -37.06 -40.01
C VAL A 414 -15.07 -37.14 -41.52
N PRO A 415 -15.62 -36.24 -42.36
CA PRO A 415 -15.31 -36.17 -43.79
C PRO A 415 -13.92 -35.58 -44.06
N GLU A 416 -13.45 -35.71 -45.30
CA GLU A 416 -12.19 -35.09 -45.77
C GLU A 416 -12.13 -33.56 -45.59
N GLN A 417 -13.29 -32.89 -45.60
CA GLN A 417 -13.44 -31.45 -45.36
C GLN A 417 -12.89 -31.03 -43.98
N PHE A 418 -12.82 -31.97 -43.04
CA PHE A 418 -12.20 -31.75 -41.73
C PHE A 418 -10.79 -31.15 -41.84
N LEU A 419 -9.95 -31.63 -42.76
CA LEU A 419 -8.55 -31.17 -42.87
C LEU A 419 -8.42 -29.73 -43.36
N ASP A 420 -9.44 -29.20 -44.02
CA ASP A 420 -9.45 -27.85 -44.56
C ASP A 420 -10.07 -26.88 -43.53
N ASP A 421 -11.10 -27.33 -42.78
CA ASP A 421 -11.79 -26.53 -41.76
C ASP A 421 -10.99 -26.38 -40.46
N ILE A 422 -10.09 -27.32 -40.14
CA ILE A 422 -9.20 -27.20 -38.97
C ILE A 422 -8.15 -26.09 -39.07
N LEU A 423 -7.99 -25.49 -40.25
CA LEU A 423 -7.14 -24.31 -40.43
C LEU A 423 -7.78 -23.04 -39.86
N ASN A 424 -9.11 -23.02 -39.74
CA ASN A 424 -9.89 -21.86 -39.27
C ASN A 424 -10.48 -22.06 -37.86
N ASP A 425 -10.69 -23.31 -37.43
CA ASP A 425 -11.33 -23.68 -36.16
C ASP A 425 -10.65 -24.92 -35.54
N ARG A 426 -10.83 -25.19 -34.24
CA ARG A 426 -10.11 -26.30 -33.58
C ARG A 426 -10.59 -27.69 -34.01
N PRO A 427 -9.71 -28.72 -34.03
CA PRO A 427 -10.08 -30.11 -34.32
C PRO A 427 -11.29 -30.61 -33.53
N SER A 428 -11.37 -30.35 -32.21
CA SER A 428 -12.51 -30.78 -31.39
C SER A 428 -13.84 -30.09 -31.79
N ILE A 429 -13.80 -28.82 -32.20
CA ILE A 429 -14.99 -28.07 -32.63
C ILE A 429 -15.42 -28.52 -34.02
N VAL A 430 -14.46 -28.67 -34.94
CA VAL A 430 -14.71 -29.14 -36.31
C VAL A 430 -15.19 -30.59 -36.30
N MET A 431 -14.67 -31.45 -35.41
CA MET A 431 -15.18 -32.82 -35.23
C MET A 431 -16.65 -32.83 -34.79
N GLU A 432 -17.03 -31.98 -33.85
CA GLU A 432 -18.42 -31.88 -33.39
C GLU A 432 -19.36 -31.37 -34.50
N LYS A 433 -18.88 -30.41 -35.30
CA LYS A 433 -19.62 -29.83 -36.44
C LYS A 433 -19.76 -30.78 -37.63
N LEU A 434 -18.71 -31.54 -37.96
CA LEU A 434 -18.62 -32.36 -39.18
C LEU A 434 -18.77 -33.87 -38.92
N LYS A 435 -19.12 -34.31 -37.72
CA LYS A 435 -19.28 -35.75 -37.43
C LYS A 435 -20.32 -36.40 -38.35
N ILE A 436 -19.90 -37.48 -38.99
CA ILE A 436 -20.73 -38.36 -39.82
C ILE A 436 -21.29 -39.53 -39.00
N SER A 437 -20.61 -39.90 -37.92
CA SER A 437 -21.05 -40.95 -37.00
C SER A 437 -22.15 -40.45 -36.07
N THR A 438 -23.16 -41.30 -35.81
CA THR A 438 -24.19 -41.06 -34.78
C THR A 438 -23.70 -41.33 -33.35
N TRP A 439 -22.45 -41.76 -33.22
CA TRP A 439 -21.72 -42.03 -31.98
C TRP A 439 -20.36 -41.32 -31.98
N GLY A 440 -19.65 -41.44 -30.87
CA GLY A 440 -18.29 -40.94 -30.70
C GLY A 440 -18.21 -39.96 -29.53
N ILE A 441 -17.05 -39.96 -28.87
CA ILE A 441 -16.72 -39.06 -27.78
C ILE A 441 -15.41 -38.36 -28.13
N LEU A 442 -15.32 -37.05 -27.89
CA LEU A 442 -14.12 -36.27 -28.16
C LEU A 442 -12.89 -36.91 -27.47
N PRO A 443 -11.71 -36.91 -28.13
CA PRO A 443 -10.51 -37.60 -27.63
C PRO A 443 -10.16 -37.28 -26.18
N HIS A 444 -10.24 -36.00 -25.78
CA HIS A 444 -9.93 -35.54 -24.42
C HIS A 444 -10.89 -36.12 -23.36
N ILE A 445 -12.20 -36.24 -23.68
CA ILE A 445 -13.21 -36.82 -22.79
C ILE A 445 -12.99 -38.34 -22.64
N ARG A 446 -12.60 -39.04 -23.72
CA ARG A 446 -12.27 -40.49 -23.67
C ARG A 446 -11.07 -40.77 -22.77
N LYS A 447 -10.04 -39.93 -22.86
CA LYS A 447 -8.84 -39.99 -22.01
C LYS A 447 -9.20 -39.70 -20.53
N GLN A 448 -10.06 -38.72 -20.27
CA GLN A 448 -10.55 -38.37 -18.93
C GLN A 448 -11.36 -39.50 -18.26
N GLN A 449 -12.29 -40.13 -18.99
CA GLN A 449 -13.11 -41.23 -18.45
C GLN A 449 -12.29 -42.49 -18.17
N ALA A 450 -11.24 -42.75 -18.96
CA ALA A 450 -10.30 -43.84 -18.70
C ALA A 450 -9.48 -43.61 -17.41
N TYR A 451 -9.18 -42.35 -17.09
CA TYR A 451 -8.50 -41.95 -15.85
C TYR A 451 -9.40 -42.10 -14.61
N GLU A 452 -10.65 -41.66 -14.66
CA GLU A 452 -11.59 -41.78 -13.53
C GLU A 452 -11.88 -43.23 -13.13
N LYS A 453 -11.95 -44.14 -14.11
CA LYS A 453 -12.05 -45.59 -13.90
C LYS A 453 -10.81 -46.20 -13.25
N LYS A 454 -9.61 -45.62 -13.43
CA LYS A 454 -8.38 -46.02 -12.72
C LYS A 454 -8.36 -45.49 -11.28
N LYS A 455 -8.91 -44.29 -11.04
CA LYS A 455 -8.98 -43.65 -9.72
C LYS A 455 -9.97 -44.31 -8.75
N THR A 456 -11.12 -44.81 -9.25
CA THR A 456 -12.12 -45.53 -8.44
C THR A 456 -11.62 -46.90 -7.95
N ARG A 457 -10.69 -47.53 -8.65
CA ARG A 457 -10.04 -48.78 -8.21
C ARG A 457 -9.06 -48.61 -7.05
N GLN A 458 -8.61 -47.39 -6.76
CA GLN A 458 -7.60 -47.12 -5.72
C GLN A 458 -8.16 -46.55 -4.40
N LYS A 459 -9.48 -46.32 -4.30
CA LYS A 459 -10.12 -45.86 -3.06
C LYS A 459 -11.27 -46.78 -2.63
N SER A 460 -10.91 -47.91 -2.03
CA SER A 460 -11.83 -48.71 -1.21
C SER A 460 -11.19 -49.17 0.10
N SER A 461 -10.98 -48.20 1.00
CA SER A 461 -10.89 -48.35 2.47
C SER A 461 -10.96 -46.92 3.01
N THR A 462 -11.93 -46.43 3.76
CA THR A 462 -12.67 -47.00 4.90
C THR A 462 -13.92 -46.14 5.13
N THR A 463 -14.97 -46.79 5.62
CA THR A 463 -16.30 -46.27 5.99
C THR A 463 -16.27 -45.48 7.31
N PHE A 464 -17.30 -44.64 7.53
CA PHE A 464 -18.11 -44.41 8.76
C PHE A 464 -18.48 -42.91 8.90
N LYS A 465 -19.71 -42.53 8.55
CA LYS A 465 -20.99 -42.51 9.32
C LYS A 465 -21.23 -41.19 10.07
N SER A 466 -22.30 -40.54 9.63
CA SER A 466 -23.06 -39.45 10.23
C SER A 466 -23.55 -39.71 11.65
N VAL A 467 -23.64 -38.67 12.49
CA VAL A 467 -24.75 -38.45 13.44
C VAL A 467 -24.98 -36.94 13.57
N ALA A 468 -26.26 -36.56 13.63
CA ALA A 468 -26.77 -35.21 13.75
C ALA A 468 -27.18 -34.85 15.20
N ARG A 469 -27.25 -33.53 15.45
CA ARG A 469 -28.34 -32.77 16.12
C ARG A 469 -28.21 -32.39 17.61
N LEU A 470 -28.76 -31.19 17.87
CA LEU A 470 -29.26 -30.57 19.13
C LEU A 470 -28.26 -29.62 19.81
N LYS A 471 -28.60 -28.41 20.30
CA LYS A 471 -29.87 -27.72 20.55
C LYS A 471 -29.61 -26.20 20.65
N GLN A 472 -30.63 -25.40 20.30
CA GLN A 472 -30.74 -23.97 20.63
C GLN A 472 -31.00 -23.80 22.13
N PHE A 473 -30.32 -22.84 22.76
CA PHE A 473 -30.74 -22.17 24.00
C PHE A 473 -30.22 -20.72 23.98
N THR A 474 -31.10 -19.77 24.26
CA THR A 474 -30.81 -18.36 24.53
C THR A 474 -31.14 -18.08 25.99
N PRO A 475 -30.26 -17.40 26.74
CA PRO A 475 -30.66 -16.64 27.92
C PRO A 475 -30.39 -15.13 27.75
N GLU A 476 -31.11 -14.38 28.58
CA GLU A 476 -31.34 -12.94 28.52
C GLU A 476 -30.13 -12.08 28.89
N LYS A 477 -30.08 -10.88 28.29
CA LYS A 477 -29.08 -9.84 28.55
C LYS A 477 -29.28 -9.20 29.92
N VAL A 478 -28.22 -9.14 30.72
CA VAL A 478 -28.06 -8.17 31.81
C VAL A 478 -26.77 -7.40 31.57
N THR A 479 -26.89 -6.11 31.27
CA THR A 479 -25.75 -5.19 31.11
C THR A 479 -25.34 -4.60 32.46
N MET A 480 -24.14 -4.94 32.94
CA MET A 480 -23.41 -4.15 33.94
C MET A 480 -22.21 -3.48 33.26
N LYS A 481 -22.11 -2.15 33.41
CA LYS A 481 -20.98 -1.36 32.93
C LYS A 481 -19.81 -1.48 33.88
N LEU A 482 -18.63 -1.87 33.38
CA LEU A 482 -17.37 -1.62 34.05
C LEU A 482 -16.49 -0.70 33.18
N LYS A 483 -15.97 0.35 33.82
CA LYS A 483 -15.06 1.33 33.25
C LYS A 483 -13.65 0.74 33.15
N ASP A 484 -12.95 1.22 32.12
CA ASP A 484 -11.49 1.20 31.95
C ASP A 484 -10.86 -0.13 31.52
N GLY A 485 -10.91 -0.31 30.19
CA GLY A 485 -10.42 -1.46 29.47
C GLY A 485 -8.94 -1.41 29.10
N ALA A 486 -8.12 -2.15 29.85
CA ALA A 486 -6.75 -2.51 29.50
C ALA A 486 -6.60 -4.04 29.42
N ALA A 487 -5.76 -4.53 28.50
CA ALA A 487 -5.47 -5.95 28.34
C ALA A 487 -4.51 -6.42 29.46
N VAL A 488 -4.82 -7.56 30.08
CA VAL A 488 -4.04 -8.17 31.17
C VAL A 488 -3.57 -9.56 30.76
N ASP A 489 -2.43 -9.99 31.29
CA ASP A 489 -1.84 -11.32 31.07
C ASP A 489 -2.82 -12.44 31.50
N PRO A 490 -3.15 -13.41 30.63
CA PRO A 490 -3.99 -14.57 30.94
C PRO A 490 -3.51 -15.40 32.14
N ASP A 491 -2.20 -15.39 32.45
CA ASP A 491 -1.61 -16.18 33.53
C ASP A 491 -1.61 -15.44 34.88
N SER A 492 -2.06 -14.18 34.92
CA SER A 492 -2.04 -13.33 36.13
C SER A 492 -3.08 -13.70 37.21
N GLY A 493 -3.92 -14.71 36.97
CA GLY A 493 -4.87 -15.24 37.97
C GLY A 493 -5.96 -14.27 38.43
N LYS A 494 -6.17 -13.12 37.75
CA LYS A 494 -7.13 -12.07 38.13
C LYS A 494 -8.44 -12.09 37.32
N PHE A 495 -9.01 -13.27 37.05
CA PHE A 495 -10.27 -13.41 36.31
C PHE A 495 -11.46 -13.58 37.27
N GLN A 496 -12.11 -12.49 37.66
CA GLN A 496 -13.40 -12.55 38.37
C GLN A 496 -14.55 -12.45 37.34
N SER A 497 -15.18 -13.61 37.08
CA SER A 497 -16.52 -13.85 36.52
C SER A 497 -17.03 -12.90 35.41
N VAL A 498 -17.22 -13.49 34.22
CA VAL A 498 -17.77 -12.89 32.97
C VAL A 498 -17.01 -11.65 32.54
N GLN A 499 -15.81 -11.83 31.95
CA GLN A 499 -15.02 -10.72 31.44
C GLN A 499 -14.63 -10.95 29.98
N ALA A 500 -15.08 -10.02 29.14
CA ALA A 500 -14.78 -9.96 27.72
C ALA A 500 -13.26 -9.87 27.47
N LEU A 501 -12.76 -10.66 26.51
CA LEU A 501 -11.43 -10.45 25.97
C LEU A 501 -11.42 -9.18 25.14
N GLN A 502 -10.95 -8.08 25.73
CA GLN A 502 -10.66 -6.88 24.97
C GLN A 502 -9.34 -7.06 24.23
N PHE A 503 -9.41 -7.59 23.00
CA PHE A 503 -8.40 -7.24 22.02
C PHE A 503 -8.59 -5.78 21.67
N SER A 504 -7.78 -4.90 22.26
CA SER A 504 -7.49 -3.61 21.68
C SER A 504 -6.70 -3.84 20.39
N ASN A 505 -7.33 -4.48 19.39
CA ASN A 505 -6.80 -4.65 18.05
C ASN A 505 -6.41 -3.24 17.56
N PRO A 506 -5.12 -2.85 17.52
CA PRO A 506 -4.74 -1.60 16.94
C PRO A 506 -4.66 -1.88 15.44
N ILE A 507 -5.78 -2.26 14.81
CA ILE A 507 -5.91 -2.23 13.36
C ILE A 507 -6.13 -0.76 13.03
N GLY A 508 -5.07 0.02 13.21
CA GLY A 508 -5.16 1.45 13.27
C GLY A 508 -3.80 2.10 13.33
N ARG A 509 -3.70 3.26 12.68
CA ARG A 509 -2.43 3.95 12.53
C ARG A 509 -2.06 4.63 13.85
N THR A 510 -0.85 4.35 14.33
CA THR A 510 -0.27 4.90 15.58
C THR A 510 -0.52 6.40 15.67
N GLY A 511 -1.01 6.87 16.83
CA GLY A 511 -1.30 8.27 17.10
C GLY A 511 -2.51 8.88 16.37
N THR A 512 -3.33 8.10 15.66
CA THR A 512 -4.50 8.61 14.92
C THR A 512 -5.82 7.95 15.34
N THR A 513 -6.95 8.56 14.98
CA THR A 513 -8.30 8.00 15.18
C THR A 513 -8.65 6.92 14.15
N PHE A 514 -7.78 6.66 13.17
CA PHE A 514 -7.99 5.60 12.20
C PHE A 514 -7.75 4.25 12.86
N GLY A 515 -8.83 3.52 13.17
CA GLY A 515 -8.81 2.13 13.59
C GLY A 515 -10.15 1.65 14.14
N GLY A 516 -10.28 0.35 14.41
CA GLY A 516 -11.51 -0.26 14.92
C GLY A 516 -11.25 -1.15 16.14
N LYS A 517 -12.21 -1.19 17.08
CA LYS A 517 -12.18 -2.09 18.23
C LYS A 517 -13.15 -3.26 17.95
N LYS A 518 -12.71 -4.49 18.25
CA LYS A 518 -13.56 -5.68 18.21
C LYS A 518 -13.52 -6.31 19.60
N ILE A 519 -14.70 -6.44 20.21
CA ILE A 519 -14.89 -7.08 21.51
C ILE A 519 -15.67 -8.35 21.22
N ASP A 520 -15.10 -9.49 21.58
CA ASP A 520 -15.73 -10.79 21.46
C ASP A 520 -15.95 -11.30 22.89
N GLU A 521 -17.17 -11.77 23.18
CA GLU A 521 -17.56 -12.35 24.48
C GLU A 521 -17.43 -13.88 24.39
N TYR A 522 -16.97 -14.49 25.48
CA TYR A 522 -16.74 -15.94 25.59
C TYR A 522 -17.32 -16.43 26.92
N ASP A 523 -17.80 -17.67 26.93
CA ASP A 523 -18.49 -18.26 28.08
C ASP A 523 -17.51 -18.92 29.08
N ASP A 524 -16.32 -19.33 28.61
CA ASP A 524 -15.31 -20.01 29.43
C ASP A 524 -13.90 -19.38 29.32
N GLN A 525 -13.13 -19.46 30.39
CA GLN A 525 -11.74 -18.97 30.45
C GLN A 525 -10.82 -19.78 29.53
N SER A 526 -11.07 -21.07 29.34
CA SER A 526 -10.25 -21.90 28.44
C SER A 526 -10.42 -21.46 26.98
N GLU A 527 -11.65 -21.17 26.55
CA GLU A 527 -11.94 -20.68 25.21
C GLU A 527 -11.30 -19.30 24.94
N VAL A 528 -11.24 -18.47 25.98
CA VAL A 528 -10.53 -17.18 25.99
C VAL A 528 -9.03 -17.39 25.71
N ILE A 529 -8.37 -18.27 26.46
CA ILE A 529 -6.94 -18.53 26.32
C ILE A 529 -6.63 -19.08 24.91
N ASP A 530 -7.42 -20.03 24.43
CA ASP A 530 -7.26 -20.62 23.10
C ASP A 530 -7.49 -19.60 21.97
N ALA A 531 -8.53 -18.76 22.11
CA ALA A 531 -8.79 -17.68 21.17
C ALA A 531 -7.61 -16.69 21.15
N PHE A 532 -7.02 -16.39 22.31
CA PHE A 532 -5.85 -15.53 22.44
C PHE A 532 -4.62 -16.11 21.78
N HIS A 533 -4.25 -17.36 22.07
CA HIS A 533 -3.13 -18.03 21.42
C HIS A 533 -3.28 -18.05 19.90
N ARG A 534 -4.49 -18.34 19.39
CA ARG A 534 -4.79 -18.34 17.96
C ARG A 534 -4.64 -16.96 17.33
N ILE A 535 -5.15 -15.90 17.97
CA ILE A 535 -5.03 -14.53 17.47
C ILE A 535 -3.57 -14.08 17.52
N PHE A 536 -2.85 -14.35 18.61
CA PHE A 536 -1.43 -14.05 18.74
C PHE A 536 -0.62 -14.72 17.62
N PHE A 537 -0.85 -16.01 17.39
CA PHE A 537 -0.21 -16.75 16.30
C PHE A 537 -0.57 -16.19 14.92
N ASP A 538 -1.83 -15.87 14.65
CA ASP A 538 -2.22 -15.25 13.38
C ASP A 538 -1.57 -13.87 13.18
N LYS A 539 -1.41 -13.07 14.24
CA LYS A 539 -0.83 -11.72 14.14
C LYS A 539 0.68 -11.70 14.09
N THR A 540 1.37 -12.58 14.82
CA THR A 540 2.82 -12.57 14.99
C THR A 540 3.54 -13.70 14.26
N GLY A 541 2.88 -14.82 14.01
CA GLY A 541 3.47 -16.04 13.48
C GLY A 541 4.19 -16.91 14.51
N ASN A 542 4.16 -16.56 15.80
CA ASN A 542 4.81 -17.31 16.88
C ASN A 542 3.77 -17.84 17.86
N GLN A 543 4.09 -18.94 18.54
CA GLN A 543 3.29 -19.43 19.66
C GLN A 543 3.47 -18.52 20.88
N TRP A 544 2.42 -18.35 21.67
CA TRP A 544 2.49 -17.53 22.89
C TRP A 544 3.44 -18.12 23.94
N ILE A 545 3.50 -19.45 24.01
CA ILE A 545 4.34 -20.20 24.96
C ILE A 545 5.83 -19.87 24.74
N ASP A 546 6.24 -19.69 23.48
CA ASP A 546 7.64 -19.45 23.10
C ASP A 546 8.00 -17.95 23.01
N ARG A 547 7.29 -17.09 23.76
CA ARG A 547 7.43 -15.62 23.70
C ARG A 547 8.84 -15.12 24.03
N GLU A 548 9.58 -15.83 24.88
CA GLU A 548 10.96 -15.47 25.24
C GLU A 548 11.93 -15.68 24.07
N THR A 549 11.62 -16.61 23.16
CA THR A 549 12.39 -16.90 21.94
C THR A 549 11.71 -16.34 20.70
N PHE A 550 11.09 -15.16 20.81
CA PHE A 550 10.30 -14.57 19.74
C PHE A 550 11.14 -14.30 18.49
N LYS A 551 10.67 -14.78 17.32
CA LYS A 551 11.28 -14.49 16.02
C LYS A 551 10.35 -13.63 15.17
N LYS A 552 10.83 -12.48 14.71
CA LYS A 552 10.05 -11.62 13.82
C LYS A 552 9.74 -12.38 12.52
N MET A 553 8.47 -12.39 12.11
CA MET A 553 8.06 -12.95 10.82
C MET A 553 7.73 -11.86 9.80
N PRO A 554 8.07 -12.02 8.50
CA PRO A 554 7.76 -11.03 7.48
C PRO A 554 6.26 -10.71 7.40
N ASN A 555 5.91 -9.42 7.26
CA ASN A 555 4.52 -8.92 7.22
C ASN A 555 3.66 -9.21 8.47
N LYS A 556 4.23 -9.76 9.54
CA LYS A 556 3.56 -9.98 10.83
C LYS A 556 3.99 -8.93 11.86
N HIS A 557 3.24 -8.82 12.96
CA HIS A 557 3.48 -7.87 14.04
C HIS A 557 4.66 -8.29 14.91
N TYR A 558 5.28 -7.32 15.58
CA TYR A 558 6.27 -7.52 16.62
C TYR A 558 5.62 -7.11 17.97
N PRO A 559 5.64 -7.97 19.01
CA PRO A 559 5.14 -7.62 20.32
C PRO A 559 6.09 -6.61 20.97
N LEU A 560 5.52 -5.59 21.61
CA LEU A 560 6.28 -4.63 22.42
C LEU A 560 6.05 -4.99 23.89
N GLU A 561 7.13 -4.99 24.67
CA GLU A 561 7.09 -5.21 26.11
C GLU A 561 6.58 -3.92 26.77
N ILE A 562 5.28 -3.87 27.01
CA ILE A 562 4.63 -2.75 27.69
C ILE A 562 4.11 -3.26 29.03
N ASP A 563 4.61 -2.70 30.13
CA ASP A 563 4.08 -2.98 31.46
C ASP A 563 2.74 -2.26 31.63
N TYR A 564 1.61 -2.94 31.43
CA TYR A 564 0.27 -2.36 31.60
C TYR A 564 -0.12 -2.19 33.09
N GLY A 565 0.66 -1.43 33.86
CA GLY A 565 0.27 -0.94 35.18
C GLY A 565 -1.00 -0.06 35.16
N GLN A 566 -1.72 0.04 36.28
CA GLN A 566 -3.02 0.73 36.35
C GLN A 566 -2.90 2.22 36.01
N HIS A 567 -3.63 2.66 34.99
CA HIS A 567 -3.70 4.06 34.53
C HIS A 567 -4.41 5.01 35.52
N GLY A 568 -4.94 4.50 36.64
CA GLY A 568 -5.68 5.28 37.63
C GLY A 568 -4.81 6.17 38.52
N ASP A 569 -3.50 5.96 38.55
CA ASP A 569 -2.61 6.61 39.52
C ASP A 569 -2.18 8.02 39.11
N ASN A 570 -2.17 8.35 37.80
CA ASN A 570 -1.68 9.66 37.32
C ASN A 570 -2.56 10.83 37.79
N ASP A 571 -3.89 10.67 37.73
CA ASP A 571 -4.85 11.68 38.21
C ASP A 571 -4.81 11.83 39.74
N GLN A 572 -4.45 10.75 40.46
CA GLN A 572 -4.28 10.80 41.91
C GLN A 572 -2.97 11.50 42.27
N ILE A 573 -1.86 11.20 41.60
CA ILE A 573 -0.54 11.83 41.83
C ILE A 573 -0.61 13.35 41.59
N GLN A 574 -1.24 13.80 40.49
CA GLN A 574 -1.41 15.24 40.23
C GLN A 574 -2.33 15.92 41.24
N LYS A 575 -3.42 15.27 41.66
CA LYS A 575 -4.31 15.82 42.70
C LYS A 575 -3.60 15.91 44.05
N ILE A 576 -2.77 14.93 44.39
CA ILE A 576 -2.01 14.86 45.64
C ILE A 576 -0.89 15.92 45.67
N LEU A 577 -0.19 16.16 44.55
CA LEU A 577 0.85 17.20 44.43
C LEU A 577 0.29 18.64 44.47
N ASN A 578 -0.94 18.82 43.99
CA ASN A 578 -1.61 20.11 43.84
C ASN A 578 -2.70 20.39 44.87
N ASP A 579 -2.93 19.53 45.87
CA ASP A 579 -3.95 19.79 46.91
C ASP A 579 -3.43 20.83 47.91
N PRO A 580 -3.99 22.06 47.94
CA PRO A 580 -3.61 23.06 48.93
C PRO A 580 -4.08 22.72 50.35
N ASN A 581 -4.91 21.68 50.53
CA ASN A 581 -5.48 21.23 51.81
C ASN A 581 -4.88 19.90 52.33
N ALA A 582 -3.70 19.47 51.84
CA ALA A 582 -2.99 18.33 52.43
C ALA A 582 -2.80 18.59 53.94
N LYS A 583 -3.31 17.66 54.77
CA LYS A 583 -3.48 17.84 56.23
C LYS A 583 -2.19 18.13 57.03
N ASN A 584 -1.02 18.06 56.41
CA ASN A 584 0.30 18.26 57.03
C ASN A 584 1.09 19.28 56.20
N HIS A 585 1.50 20.41 56.78
CA HIS A 585 2.42 21.34 56.13
C HIS A 585 3.79 20.66 55.92
N SER A 586 4.34 20.74 54.71
CA SER A 586 5.70 20.27 54.41
C SER A 586 6.73 20.97 55.28
N SER A 587 7.75 20.23 55.73
CA SER A 587 8.86 20.78 56.51
C SER A 587 9.93 21.50 55.65
N LEU A 588 9.79 21.46 54.32
CA LEU A 588 10.78 22.00 53.39
C LEU A 588 10.58 23.50 53.12
N PRO A 589 11.64 24.27 52.82
CA PRO A 589 11.51 25.66 52.38
C PRO A 589 10.67 25.79 51.09
N GLN A 590 9.93 26.89 50.94
CA GLN A 590 9.04 27.12 49.79
C GLN A 590 9.77 27.02 48.44
N SER A 591 10.99 27.55 48.34
CA SER A 591 11.81 27.47 47.12
C SER A 591 12.17 26.03 46.74
N VAL A 592 12.39 25.16 47.73
CA VAL A 592 12.65 23.73 47.51
C VAL A 592 11.36 23.01 47.11
N GLN A 593 10.23 23.32 47.74
CA GLN A 593 8.93 22.76 47.34
C GLN A 593 8.60 23.09 45.88
N ASP A 594 8.83 24.34 45.47
CA ASP A 594 8.59 24.80 44.10
C ASP A 594 9.54 24.10 43.10
N LEU A 595 10.80 23.86 43.47
CA LEU A 595 11.76 23.10 42.68
C LEU A 595 11.31 21.63 42.51
N ILE A 596 10.83 20.97 43.56
CA ILE A 596 10.35 19.59 43.50
C ILE A 596 9.09 19.48 42.64
N ARG A 597 8.14 20.41 42.78
CA ARG A 597 6.96 20.51 41.91
C ARG A 597 7.34 20.68 40.44
N LEU A 598 8.38 21.46 40.18
CA LEU A 598 8.86 21.74 38.83
C LEU A 598 9.54 20.52 38.18
N ILE A 599 10.35 19.78 38.94
CA ILE A 599 11.07 18.59 38.45
C ILE A 599 10.10 17.40 38.25
N PHE A 600 9.13 17.22 39.14
CA PHE A 600 8.16 16.11 39.11
C PHE A 600 6.83 16.47 38.42
N ASN A 601 6.85 17.42 37.49
CA ASN A 601 5.66 17.78 36.73
C ASN A 601 5.40 16.78 35.59
N VAL A 602 4.29 16.04 35.69
CA VAL A 602 3.90 15.04 34.69
C VAL A 602 3.53 15.68 33.34
N GLU A 603 2.90 16.86 33.35
CA GLU A 603 2.50 17.56 32.11
C GLU A 603 3.73 17.97 31.29
N THR A 604 4.78 18.49 31.93
CA THR A 604 6.02 18.84 31.23
C THR A 604 6.75 17.61 30.68
N MET A 605 6.64 16.46 31.37
CA MET A 605 7.13 15.18 30.86
C MET A 605 6.33 14.74 29.61
N GLU A 606 4.99 14.84 29.64
CA GLU A 606 4.13 14.52 28.48
C GLU A 606 4.41 15.44 27.29
N GLU A 607 4.53 16.74 27.50
CA GLU A 607 4.90 17.72 26.47
C GLU A 607 6.25 17.40 25.83
N THR A 608 7.22 17.01 26.65
CA THR A 608 8.56 16.60 26.19
C THR A 608 8.47 15.37 25.28
N LEU A 609 7.67 14.36 25.64
CA LEU A 609 7.44 13.18 24.81
C LEU A 609 6.73 13.53 23.49
N LEU A 610 5.75 14.43 23.53
CA LEU A 610 5.05 14.90 22.32
C LEU A 610 6.00 15.64 21.38
N SER A 611 6.94 16.42 21.91
CA SER A 611 7.97 17.11 21.12
C SER A 611 8.86 16.16 20.32
N PHE A 612 9.01 14.91 20.80
CA PHE A 612 9.75 13.85 20.12
C PHE A 612 8.91 13.01 19.16
N GLU A 613 7.66 13.42 18.90
CA GLU A 613 6.70 12.71 18.05
C GLU A 613 6.35 11.32 18.61
N ILE A 614 6.33 11.12 19.93
CA ILE A 614 5.99 9.82 20.57
C ILE A 614 4.47 9.67 20.75
N ASP A 615 3.95 8.47 20.55
CA ASP A 615 2.53 8.18 20.78
C ASP A 615 2.23 7.86 22.26
N LEU A 616 1.83 8.88 23.02
CA LEU A 616 1.42 8.76 24.43
C LEU A 616 0.30 7.75 24.69
N ARG A 617 -0.53 7.41 23.68
CA ARG A 617 -1.62 6.44 23.85
C ARG A 617 -1.12 5.01 23.90
N LYS A 618 -0.11 4.71 23.07
CA LYS A 618 0.51 3.37 23.01
C LYS A 618 1.70 3.27 23.96
N MET A 619 2.29 4.40 24.33
CA MET A 619 3.41 4.52 25.26
C MET A 619 3.06 5.50 26.39
N PRO A 620 2.36 5.05 27.44
CA PRO A 620 2.16 5.87 28.63
C PRO A 620 3.48 6.02 29.41
N LEU A 621 3.64 7.14 30.10
CA LEU A 621 4.76 7.38 31.01
C LEU A 621 4.95 6.20 31.98
N GLY A 622 6.19 5.73 32.14
CA GLY A 622 6.55 4.73 33.15
C GLY A 622 6.47 3.25 32.77
N LYS A 623 6.25 2.95 31.49
CA LYS A 623 6.01 1.56 31.03
C LYS A 623 6.98 1.10 29.95
N LEU A 624 8.08 1.84 29.81
CA LEU A 624 9.10 1.61 28.80
C LEU A 624 10.14 0.64 29.36
N SER A 625 10.20 -0.57 28.80
CA SER A 625 11.20 -1.56 29.20
C SER A 625 12.61 -1.01 28.92
N ARG A 626 13.47 -0.99 29.94
CA ARG A 626 14.89 -0.62 29.79
C ARG A 626 15.57 -1.49 28.73
N ASN A 627 15.17 -2.75 28.61
CA ASN A 627 15.66 -3.66 27.58
C ASN A 627 15.29 -3.16 26.17
N GLN A 628 14.06 -2.68 25.99
CA GLN A 628 13.59 -2.15 24.71
C GLN A 628 14.33 -0.87 24.31
N LEU A 629 14.69 0.00 25.27
CA LEU A 629 15.55 1.16 25.02
C LEU A 629 16.97 0.75 24.63
N ASN A 630 17.55 -0.24 25.31
CA ASN A 630 18.87 -0.77 24.98
C ASN A 630 18.89 -1.38 23.56
N MET A 631 17.85 -2.12 23.18
CA MET A 631 17.69 -2.62 21.81
C MET A 631 17.60 -1.47 20.80
N ALA A 632 16.90 -0.38 21.14
CA ALA A 632 16.81 0.79 20.27
C ALA A 632 18.18 1.50 20.10
N TYR A 633 18.98 1.61 21.16
CA TYR A 633 20.36 2.11 21.07
C TYR A 633 21.22 1.25 20.14
N GLN A 634 21.16 -0.08 20.28
CA GLN A 634 21.90 -1.00 19.41
C GLN A 634 21.58 -0.77 17.92
N VAL A 635 20.30 -0.54 17.60
CA VAL A 635 19.86 -0.25 16.22
C VAL A 635 20.39 1.11 15.73
N LEU A 636 20.45 2.14 16.60
CA LEU A 636 21.03 3.44 16.25
C LEU A 636 22.56 3.36 16.04
N THR A 637 23.26 2.58 16.85
CA THR A 637 24.69 2.32 16.71
C THR A 637 24.98 1.55 15.42
N GLU A 638 24.16 0.55 15.10
CA GLU A 638 24.22 -0.14 13.80
C GLU A 638 24.03 0.87 12.65
N LEU A 639 23.02 1.75 12.72
CA LEU A 639 22.80 2.78 11.70
C LEU A 639 24.00 3.71 11.54
N GLN A 640 24.62 4.14 12.63
CA GLN A 640 25.78 5.03 12.58
C GLN A 640 26.99 4.35 11.94
N THR A 641 27.28 3.10 12.33
CA THR A 641 28.38 2.33 11.74
C THR A 641 28.15 2.08 10.24
N LEU A 642 26.91 1.78 9.85
CA LEU A 642 26.52 1.63 8.46
C LEU A 642 26.81 2.93 7.68
N ILE A 643 26.37 4.09 8.16
CA ILE A 643 26.58 5.37 7.48
C ILE A 643 28.07 5.73 7.39
N THR A 644 28.83 5.58 8.47
CA THR A 644 30.26 5.92 8.51
C THR A 644 31.11 5.00 7.63
N SER A 645 30.74 3.73 7.50
CA SER A 645 31.49 2.74 6.70
C SER A 645 31.44 2.97 5.18
N GLY A 646 30.55 3.85 4.68
CA GLY A 646 30.45 4.20 3.26
C GLY A 646 30.03 3.07 2.30
N SER A 647 29.90 1.83 2.78
CA SER A 647 29.61 0.62 2.00
C SER A 647 28.15 0.16 2.13
N THR A 648 27.22 1.09 2.17
CA THR A 648 25.82 0.76 2.50
C THR A 648 24.94 0.54 1.29
N LYS A 649 24.41 -0.67 1.18
CA LYS A 649 23.15 -0.90 0.47
C LYS A 649 22.06 -0.11 1.19
N LYS A 650 21.38 0.79 0.47
CA LYS A 650 20.24 1.59 0.97
C LYS A 650 19.17 0.75 1.70
N THR A 651 19.08 -0.53 1.34
CA THR A 651 18.19 -1.52 1.96
C THR A 651 18.49 -1.77 3.44
N SER A 652 19.76 -1.79 3.85
CA SER A 652 20.15 -1.99 5.26
C SER A 652 19.78 -0.81 6.15
N ILE A 653 19.89 0.42 5.63
CA ILE A 653 19.46 1.63 6.35
C ILE A 653 17.94 1.65 6.54
N ILE A 654 17.19 1.28 5.48
CA ILE A 654 15.73 1.14 5.55
C ILE A 654 15.36 0.09 6.60
N ASP A 655 16.09 -1.01 6.66
CA ASP A 655 15.87 -2.08 7.61
C ASP A 655 16.03 -1.66 9.07
N ALA A 656 17.18 -1.10 9.40
CA ALA A 656 17.44 -0.62 10.74
C ALA A 656 16.48 0.53 11.12
N THR A 657 16.11 1.39 10.16
CA THR A 657 15.06 2.41 10.37
C THR A 657 13.70 1.78 10.72
N ASN A 658 13.29 0.72 9.99
CA ASN A 658 12.03 0.02 10.28
C ASN A 658 12.05 -0.66 11.64
N ARG A 659 13.18 -1.26 12.03
CA ARG A 659 13.39 -1.84 13.36
C ARG A 659 13.24 -0.77 14.45
N PHE A 660 13.93 0.36 14.29
CA PHE A 660 13.88 1.47 15.25
C PHE A 660 12.45 1.98 15.49
N TYR A 661 11.70 2.30 14.43
CA TYR A 661 10.33 2.80 14.59
C TYR A 661 9.31 1.73 15.01
N THR A 662 9.66 0.45 14.90
CA THR A 662 8.86 -0.62 15.48
C THR A 662 9.11 -0.72 16.99
N LEU A 663 10.37 -0.64 17.42
CA LEU A 663 10.76 -0.64 18.82
C LEU A 663 10.27 0.61 19.56
N ILE A 664 10.29 1.77 18.93
CA ILE A 664 9.81 3.01 19.54
C ILE A 664 8.63 3.56 18.70
N PRO A 665 7.38 3.35 19.14
CA PRO A 665 6.19 3.89 18.50
C PRO A 665 6.19 5.43 18.36
N HIS A 666 6.30 5.91 17.12
CA HIS A 666 6.18 7.32 16.78
C HIS A 666 4.83 7.65 16.14
N ASN A 667 4.38 8.89 16.32
CA ASN A 667 3.20 9.48 15.70
C ASN A 667 3.58 10.42 14.55
N PHE A 668 3.58 9.91 13.32
CA PHE A 668 3.83 10.72 12.11
C PHE A 668 2.54 11.28 11.47
N GLY A 669 1.39 11.21 12.13
CA GLY A 669 0.11 11.58 11.53
C GLY A 669 -0.17 10.74 10.28
N LEU A 670 -0.35 11.37 9.11
CA LEU A 670 -0.52 10.70 7.80
C LEU A 670 0.78 10.61 6.97
N SER A 671 1.85 11.24 7.43
CA SER A 671 3.14 11.29 6.73
C SER A 671 3.92 9.99 6.91
N LYS A 672 4.76 9.61 5.96
CA LYS A 672 5.60 8.41 6.10
C LYS A 672 6.69 8.65 7.17
N PRO A 673 7.10 7.62 7.92
CA PRO A 673 8.27 7.71 8.81
C PRO A 673 9.50 8.23 8.05
N LYS A 674 10.27 9.11 8.71
CA LYS A 674 11.49 9.71 8.13
C LYS A 674 12.61 8.68 8.12
N LEU A 675 13.31 8.53 7.01
CA LEU A 675 14.46 7.62 6.93
C LEU A 675 15.60 8.12 7.84
N LEU A 676 16.27 7.23 8.57
CA LEU A 676 17.42 7.59 9.42
C LEU A 676 18.71 7.42 8.62
N ASP A 677 18.98 8.36 7.71
CA ASP A 677 20.11 8.32 6.76
C ASP A 677 21.20 9.37 7.02
N ASN A 678 21.05 10.19 8.06
CA ASN A 678 22.03 11.21 8.48
C ASN A 678 22.43 11.01 9.95
N ILE A 679 23.71 11.26 10.26
CA ILE A 679 24.29 11.30 11.60
C ILE A 679 23.52 12.28 12.49
N ASP A 680 23.15 13.46 12.00
CA ASP A 680 22.41 14.46 12.80
C ASP A 680 21.05 13.91 13.28
N LEU A 681 20.37 13.14 12.43
CA LEU A 681 19.09 12.51 12.76
C LEU A 681 19.30 11.40 13.80
N ILE A 682 20.38 10.62 13.68
CA ILE A 682 20.73 9.58 14.65
C ILE A 682 21.06 10.21 16.00
N GLN A 683 21.86 11.27 16.04
CA GLN A 683 22.17 12.00 17.27
C GLN A 683 20.90 12.58 17.91
N SER A 684 20.01 13.18 17.12
CA SER A 684 18.73 13.67 17.59
C SER A 684 17.86 12.55 18.20
N LYS A 685 17.85 11.36 17.58
CA LYS A 685 17.13 10.20 18.11
C LYS A 685 17.82 9.54 19.30
N THR A 686 19.14 9.66 19.42
CA THR A 686 19.91 9.20 20.58
C THR A 686 19.59 10.05 21.79
N GLN A 687 19.64 11.39 21.64
CA GLN A 687 19.23 12.34 22.68
C GLN A 687 17.78 12.11 23.10
N MET A 688 16.89 11.77 22.16
CA MET A 688 15.51 11.40 22.49
C MET A 688 15.46 10.18 23.42
N ILE A 689 16.21 9.11 23.15
CA ILE A 689 16.25 7.94 24.05
C ILE A 689 16.84 8.31 25.42
N ASP A 690 17.89 9.14 25.46
CA ASP A 690 18.47 9.58 26.74
C ASP A 690 17.41 10.26 27.61
N ASN A 691 16.64 11.20 27.02
CA ASN A 691 15.55 11.88 27.72
C ASN A 691 14.43 10.89 28.13
N LEU A 692 14.14 9.87 27.32
CA LEU A 692 13.17 8.83 27.68
C LEU A 692 13.59 8.02 28.91
N LEU A 693 14.88 7.69 29.01
CA LEU A 693 15.43 6.96 30.14
C LEU A 693 15.36 7.79 31.42
N GLU A 694 15.64 9.10 31.36
CA GLU A 694 15.48 9.98 32.52
C GLU A 694 14.02 10.13 32.95
N ILE A 695 13.09 10.26 31.99
CA ILE A 695 11.65 10.35 32.27
C ILE A 695 11.14 9.04 32.91
N GLU A 696 11.63 7.88 32.48
CA GLU A 696 11.28 6.59 33.07
C GLU A 696 11.71 6.52 34.54
N ILE A 697 12.96 6.92 34.84
CA ILE A 697 13.48 7.00 36.21
C ILE A 697 12.63 7.94 37.07
N ALA A 698 12.33 9.15 36.56
CA ALA A 698 11.51 10.12 37.25
C ALA A 698 10.11 9.57 37.59
N TYR A 699 9.50 8.85 36.63
CA TYR A 699 8.19 8.24 36.82
C TYR A 699 8.22 7.05 37.78
N SER A 700 9.27 6.22 37.73
CA SER A 700 9.48 5.11 38.68
C SER A 700 9.54 5.62 40.13
N MET A 701 10.17 6.79 40.34
CA MET A 701 10.19 7.47 41.64
C MET A 701 8.80 7.97 42.06
N LEU A 702 7.98 8.46 41.12
CA LEU A 702 6.60 8.91 41.39
C LEU A 702 5.68 7.75 41.82
N LYS A 703 5.75 6.60 41.14
CA LYS A 703 4.81 5.48 41.35
C LYS A 703 4.89 4.85 42.74
N GLY A 704 6.07 4.74 43.33
CA GLY A 704 6.24 4.10 44.65
C GLY A 704 5.85 4.98 45.85
N SER A 705 5.03 6.02 45.70
CA SER A 705 4.81 7.08 46.72
C SER A 705 3.42 7.04 47.36
N ILE A 706 2.57 6.08 46.95
CA ILE A 706 1.13 6.07 47.26
C ILE A 706 0.83 5.39 48.62
N ASP A 707 1.80 4.68 49.21
CA ASP A 707 1.59 3.80 50.37
C ASP A 707 1.93 4.41 51.75
N GLU A 708 2.57 5.59 51.81
CA GLU A 708 2.95 6.25 53.08
C GLU A 708 1.94 7.32 53.48
N LYS A 709 0.96 6.96 54.34
CA LYS A 709 -0.20 7.81 54.67
C LYS A 709 0.08 9.01 55.58
N ASP A 710 1.27 9.09 56.19
CA ASP A 710 1.56 10.05 57.27
C ASP A 710 2.48 11.22 56.85
N GLU A 711 3.07 11.22 55.65
CA GLU A 711 4.00 12.26 55.18
C GLU A 711 3.46 13.10 54.02
N HIS A 712 3.92 14.35 53.91
CA HIS A 712 3.53 15.22 52.81
C HIS A 712 4.13 14.69 51.49
N PRO A 713 3.37 14.64 50.37
CA PRO A 713 3.81 14.04 49.11
C PRO A 713 5.13 14.62 48.56
N ILE A 714 5.32 15.94 48.69
CA ILE A 714 6.55 16.61 48.28
C ILE A 714 7.75 16.10 49.08
N ASP A 715 7.57 15.82 50.37
CA ASP A 715 8.64 15.36 51.26
C ASP A 715 9.02 13.91 50.92
N VAL A 716 8.04 13.07 50.58
CA VAL A 716 8.27 11.70 50.08
C VAL A 716 9.08 11.73 48.78
N HIS A 717 8.71 12.58 47.82
CA HIS A 717 9.47 12.73 46.58
C HIS A 717 10.87 13.31 46.80
N TYR A 718 11.02 14.28 47.71
CA TYR A 718 12.31 14.85 48.09
C TYR A 718 13.24 13.79 48.68
N LYS A 719 12.76 12.94 49.60
CA LYS A 719 13.54 11.84 50.19
C LYS A 719 14.03 10.85 49.13
N LYS A 720 13.22 10.57 48.10
CA LYS A 720 13.59 9.68 46.98
C LYS A 720 14.72 10.22 46.12
N LEU A 721 14.92 11.54 46.08
CA LEU A 721 16.07 12.13 45.39
C LEU A 721 17.38 11.84 46.11
N LYS A 722 17.37 11.39 47.38
CA LYS A 722 18.61 11.06 48.14
C LYS A 722 19.65 12.18 48.07
N CYS A 723 19.15 13.41 48.15
CA CYS A 723 19.93 14.61 47.95
C CYS A 723 19.45 15.68 48.91
N ILE A 724 20.39 16.33 49.58
CA ILE A 724 20.14 17.51 50.40
C ILE A 724 20.19 18.72 49.48
N ILE A 725 19.12 19.53 49.50
CA ILE A 725 18.99 20.75 48.70
C ILE A 725 18.79 21.93 49.65
N GLU A 726 19.81 22.79 49.74
CA GLU A 726 19.81 23.97 50.60
C GLU A 726 19.64 25.25 49.76
N PRO A 727 18.61 26.08 49.99
CA PRO A 727 18.48 27.35 49.29
C PRO A 727 19.51 28.37 49.79
N ILE A 728 20.24 28.99 48.87
CA ILE A 728 21.20 30.05 49.18
C ILE A 728 20.49 31.42 49.12
N ASP A 729 20.67 32.22 50.17
CA ASP A 729 20.13 33.59 50.22
C ASP A 729 20.81 34.49 49.19
N LYS A 730 20.01 35.30 48.50
CA LYS A 730 20.40 36.28 47.47
C LYS A 730 21.40 37.33 47.97
N ASN A 731 21.45 37.56 49.27
CA ASN A 731 22.37 38.52 49.88
C ASN A 731 23.79 37.99 50.09
N THR A 732 24.01 36.67 49.94
CA THR A 732 25.31 36.04 50.18
C THR A 732 26.34 36.39 49.10
N GLU A 733 27.62 36.36 49.49
CA GLU A 733 28.75 36.52 48.57
C GLU A 733 28.73 35.45 47.47
N GLU A 734 28.41 34.21 47.85
CA GLU A 734 28.33 33.05 46.95
C GLU A 734 27.28 33.28 45.84
N PHE A 735 26.09 33.79 46.18
CA PHE A 735 25.06 34.12 45.19
C PHE A 735 25.56 35.13 44.16
N LYS A 736 26.20 36.21 44.62
CA LYS A 736 26.74 37.26 43.75
C LYS A 736 27.88 36.75 42.86
N GLN A 737 28.75 35.88 43.38
CA GLN A 737 29.83 35.28 42.61
C GLN A 737 29.29 34.41 41.47
N ILE A 738 28.28 33.58 41.73
CA ILE A 738 27.64 32.73 40.72
C ILE A 738 26.85 33.57 39.70
N GLU A 739 26.16 34.62 40.15
CA GLU A 739 25.47 35.56 39.25
C GLU A 739 26.47 36.24 38.30
N GLN A 740 27.60 36.72 38.84
CA GLN A 740 28.66 37.32 38.03
C GLN A 740 29.30 36.30 37.07
N TYR A 741 29.50 35.06 37.52
CA TYR A 741 30.02 33.98 36.68
C TYR A 741 29.07 33.68 35.50
N MET A 742 27.76 33.65 35.74
CA MET A 742 26.73 33.48 34.70
C MET A 742 26.76 34.62 33.68
N ILE A 743 26.83 35.88 34.14
CA ILE A 743 26.86 37.05 33.25
C ILE A 743 28.14 37.08 32.41
N ASN A 744 29.30 36.84 33.03
CA ASN A 744 30.59 36.90 32.37
C ASN A 744 30.79 35.79 31.33
N THR A 745 30.14 34.65 31.51
CA THR A 745 30.28 33.48 30.61
C THR A 745 29.18 33.39 29.56
N HIS A 746 28.29 34.39 29.44
CA HIS A 746 27.27 34.42 28.40
C HIS A 746 27.88 34.72 27.02
N ALA A 747 27.85 33.73 26.12
CA ALA A 747 28.47 33.82 24.80
C ALA A 747 27.80 34.87 23.91
N SER A 748 28.61 35.70 23.25
CA SER A 748 28.13 36.75 22.33
C SER A 748 27.35 36.21 21.12
N THR A 749 27.58 34.94 20.75
CA THR A 749 26.87 34.25 19.67
C THR A 749 25.48 33.74 20.06
N HIS A 750 25.13 33.68 21.36
CA HIS A 750 23.85 33.18 21.86
C HIS A 750 22.94 34.32 22.36
N ASN A 751 22.80 35.39 21.57
CA ASN A 751 22.08 36.61 21.92
C ASN A 751 20.54 36.54 21.72
N THR A 752 19.99 35.37 21.41
CA THR A 752 18.55 35.16 21.23
C THR A 752 17.79 35.14 22.55
N TYR A 753 18.48 34.98 23.68
CA TYR A 753 17.92 34.98 25.02
C TYR A 753 18.87 35.64 26.01
N THR A 754 18.33 36.07 27.16
CA THR A 754 19.11 36.55 28.30
C THR A 754 18.82 35.68 29.52
N LEU A 755 19.83 35.48 30.36
CA LEU A 755 19.72 34.66 31.57
C LEU A 755 19.54 35.56 32.79
N LYS A 756 18.62 35.18 33.67
CA LYS A 756 18.39 35.83 34.97
C LYS A 756 18.39 34.77 36.06
N LEU A 757 19.29 34.89 37.02
CA LEU A 757 19.35 34.01 38.18
C LEU A 757 18.15 34.30 39.09
N LYS A 758 17.26 33.32 39.28
CA LYS A 758 16.07 33.45 40.14
C LYS A 758 16.34 32.95 41.55
N GLU A 759 16.81 31.71 41.64
CA GLU A 759 17.08 30.98 42.88
C GLU A 759 18.41 30.23 42.70
N LEU A 760 19.13 30.03 43.80
CA LEU A 760 20.38 29.27 43.84
C LEU A 760 20.26 28.22 44.93
N PHE A 761 20.63 26.99 44.60
CA PHE A 761 20.56 25.85 45.52
C PHE A 761 21.94 25.21 45.64
N LYS A 762 22.37 24.97 46.88
CA LYS A 762 23.50 24.11 47.18
C LYS A 762 23.00 22.68 47.26
N ILE A 763 23.68 21.79 46.54
CA ILE A 763 23.26 20.41 46.32
C ILE A 763 24.32 19.50 46.93
N ILE A 764 23.92 18.65 47.87
CA ILE A 764 24.79 17.64 48.49
C ILE A 764 24.15 16.27 48.30
N ARG A 765 24.77 15.45 47.46
CA ARG A 765 24.24 14.14 47.07
C ARG A 765 24.78 13.03 47.96
N GLU A 766 23.92 12.06 48.28
CA GLU A 766 24.30 10.94 49.13
C GLU A 766 25.49 10.14 48.54
N GLY A 767 26.57 10.03 49.32
CA GLY A 767 27.78 9.28 48.96
C GLY A 767 28.64 9.88 47.86
N GLU A 768 28.35 11.09 47.36
CA GLU A 768 29.14 11.71 46.29
C GLU A 768 30.50 12.21 46.77
N ASP A 769 30.56 12.83 47.95
CA ASP A 769 31.81 13.29 48.56
C ASP A 769 32.80 12.14 48.74
N ASP A 770 32.32 10.97 49.20
CA ASP A 770 33.15 9.78 49.39
C ASP A 770 33.70 9.24 48.06
N ARG A 771 32.91 9.31 46.97
CA ARG A 771 33.38 8.95 45.62
C ARG A 771 34.39 9.97 45.10
N PHE A 772 34.18 11.25 45.40
CA PHE A 772 35.04 12.35 44.95
C PHE A 772 36.40 12.38 45.66
N ARG A 773 36.50 11.94 46.92
CA ARG A 773 37.77 11.87 47.69
C ARG A 773 38.93 11.19 46.96
N LYS A 774 38.64 10.20 46.10
CA LYS A 774 39.67 9.52 45.29
C LYS A 774 40.36 10.46 44.29
N TRP A 775 39.64 11.49 43.86
CA TRP A 775 40.03 12.45 42.82
C TRP A 775 40.47 13.80 43.38
N GLU A 776 40.38 13.98 44.70
CA GLU A 776 40.80 15.20 45.41
C GLU A 776 42.29 15.51 45.22
N LYS A 777 43.11 14.47 44.97
CA LYS A 777 44.56 14.61 44.71
C LYS A 777 44.90 15.02 43.28
N ILE A 778 43.94 15.01 42.36
CA ILE A 778 44.16 15.45 40.98
C ILE A 778 44.16 16.98 40.96
N GLU A 779 45.17 17.57 40.33
CA GLU A 779 45.26 19.03 40.17
C GLU A 779 44.22 19.58 39.17
N ASN A 780 43.97 20.89 39.18
CA ASN A 780 43.05 21.59 38.26
C ASN A 780 41.54 21.27 38.45
N HIS A 781 41.04 21.36 39.69
CA HIS A 781 39.59 21.38 39.92
C HIS A 781 39.00 22.71 39.45
N GLN A 782 37.95 22.64 38.64
CA GLN A 782 37.25 23.80 38.10
C GLN A 782 35.74 23.65 38.32
N LEU A 783 35.08 24.77 38.61
CA LEU A 783 33.63 24.88 38.60
C LEU A 783 33.17 25.10 37.16
N LEU A 784 32.34 24.20 36.63
CA LEU A 784 31.88 24.24 35.23
C LEU A 784 30.35 24.14 35.17
N TRP A 785 29.77 24.74 34.12
CA TRP A 785 28.34 24.66 33.85
C TRP A 785 27.94 23.32 33.21
N HIS A 786 26.83 22.76 33.66
CA HIS A 786 26.14 21.66 32.98
C HIS A 786 24.64 22.00 32.86
N GLY A 787 24.16 22.12 31.62
CA GLY A 787 22.76 22.37 31.32
C GLY A 787 22.06 21.10 30.84
N SER A 788 20.87 20.83 31.35
CA SER A 788 20.02 19.70 30.93
C SER A 788 18.55 20.11 30.87
N ARG A 789 17.69 19.27 30.27
CA ARG A 789 16.25 19.49 30.30
C ARG A 789 15.70 19.26 31.70
N ILE A 790 14.64 19.97 32.06
CA ILE A 790 14.07 19.90 33.41
C ILE A 790 13.61 18.49 33.81
N THR A 791 13.10 17.73 32.84
CA THR A 791 12.69 16.33 32.98
C THR A 791 13.83 15.41 33.42
N ASN A 792 15.08 15.79 33.16
CA ASN A 792 16.25 14.97 33.46
C ASN A 792 16.78 15.21 34.88
N PHE A 793 16.41 16.32 35.52
CA PHE A 793 16.94 16.66 36.83
C PHE A 793 16.52 15.69 37.93
N ALA A 794 15.37 14.99 37.81
CA ALA A 794 14.98 13.95 38.75
C ALA A 794 16.00 12.79 38.78
N GLY A 795 16.35 12.28 37.59
CA GLY A 795 17.34 11.21 37.43
C GLY A 795 18.77 11.68 37.70
N ILE A 796 19.10 12.93 37.34
CA ILE A 796 20.37 13.55 37.69
C ILE A 796 20.48 13.64 39.21
N LEU A 797 19.61 14.34 39.94
CA LEU A 797 19.71 14.55 41.39
C LEU A 797 19.74 13.26 42.22
N SER A 798 19.07 12.21 41.75
CA SER A 798 19.06 10.91 42.44
C SER A 798 20.32 10.08 42.19
N GLN A 799 20.78 9.95 40.94
CA GLN A 799 21.83 8.97 40.58
C GLN A 799 23.16 9.60 40.16
N GLY A 800 23.16 10.88 39.79
CA GLY A 800 24.33 11.63 39.38
C GLY A 800 24.37 11.84 37.88
N LEU A 801 25.37 12.58 37.42
CA LEU A 801 25.69 12.65 36.00
C LEU A 801 26.22 11.28 35.56
N ARG A 802 25.52 10.66 34.60
CA ARG A 802 25.87 9.35 34.06
C ARG A 802 26.53 9.49 32.71
N ILE A 803 27.43 8.56 32.42
CA ILE A 803 27.96 8.37 31.07
C ILE A 803 26.85 7.68 30.25
N ALA A 804 26.80 7.98 28.95
CA ALA A 804 25.93 7.27 28.03
C ALA A 804 26.15 5.74 28.14
N PRO A 805 25.10 4.92 27.99
CA PRO A 805 25.24 3.47 28.05
C PRO A 805 26.16 2.97 26.92
N PRO A 806 26.87 1.84 27.10
CA PRO A 806 27.81 1.33 26.10
C PRO A 806 27.14 0.95 24.77
N GLU A 807 25.83 0.71 24.77
CA GLU A 807 25.03 0.44 23.58
C GLU A 807 24.77 1.69 22.74
N ALA A 808 24.93 2.90 23.30
CA ALA A 808 24.66 4.15 22.61
C ALA A 808 25.68 4.43 21.50
N PRO A 809 25.24 5.03 20.38
CA PRO A 809 26.12 5.43 19.28
C PRO A 809 27.18 6.43 19.77
N MET A 810 28.44 6.23 19.36
CA MET A 810 29.60 7.04 19.77
C MET A 810 29.83 8.27 18.90
#